data_AF-A0A946HME9-F1
#
_entry.id   AF-A0A946HME9-F1
#
_cell.length_a   1.000
_cell.length_b   1.000
_cell.length_c   1.000
_cell.angle_alpha   90.00
_cell.angle_beta   90.00
_cell.angle_gamma   90.00
#
_symmetry.space_group_name_H-M   'P 1'
#
loop_
_entity.id
_entity.type
_entity.pdbx_description
1 polymer ?
#
loop_
_entity_poly.entity_id
_entity_poly.type
_entity_poly.pdbx_seq_one_letter_code
_entity_poly.pdbx_strand_id
1 'polypeptide(L)'
;MASLFEIGKSAVNAQRQALNVTGQNIANVNTEGYRKRDASLKEVSGSQSELTSIAAQVGLGVSLGTVRRAYNSFLASSTNTAESRFQAATEFSAAMERLENLILPGEGDLSQQLSDFFTKMSDIAANPGDLAPRAAALEQGNSLANAFNVTAQVLDDLEYQFSGTIDQEADEVNRLVDSLGVVNGRLRSSNIGAAPPMALLDERDRLITEISKRARITTTFGPRYDVDVRLGPHASGPQILEGETSYTLKPIHSESDGVVYRLGSKAIVKSLEDGSMKGLSNALLVIQGTQTQLDALTNRFVSEINAAHTAGIDFDGDLGKELFTARAFSLEQAKTNSQVLDINVLEVPGKIDQVPDATFHYSAATASWNAYDLNNKLLASGRSQIDMGGVIVQVNTLARDGDSFAMRATSGEASRMQFLLKNGRKIAAASNYIFTPNSANTGSSVLVVNPHEMSPINLSSLGDLTTNSISPVSYTEFLKGGAVGYIPAGTESVQLASFGQDPVLNLNFNSIGSLSGFNFTISGDTYSFPENDDQKKLLSELEDNNKLADYLNKGVLTAKRTGSEDSGISLNDLGLFASGFDGGIKIVGAKAFTSGEVTTISGSSASTSAATIDLKEAASGFRVFTREGRQISGLPLSSDEANTLITEENGFNRNASYRADYLNAIGGVGYRGAQINNLIPGGYAAIETAASQLMANDPTKLVTQNPALNGMLAQTLTFETTDGLMTQEVALQSGLSMKSVAAAVNADLAQYGIVADAKTMASVELASGAAASGTVSFSLVTPDSAEIGFSATYQSSDLSPLVTQINQRQAQTGVSAEVSADGTRLILTQAEGLDISITNASGSAMVVNSLDHNYNKLLTTDVSLNQATK
;
A
#
# COMPACT_ATOMS: atom_id res chain seq x y z
N MET A 1 -98.27 -18.72 -53.33
CA MET A 1 -98.30 -19.75 -52.28
C MET A 1 -97.13 -20.69 -52.53
N ALA A 2 -96.19 -20.82 -51.58
CA ALA A 2 -95.12 -21.81 -51.71
C ALA A 2 -95.72 -23.22 -51.58
N SER A 3 -95.28 -24.17 -52.42
CA SER A 3 -95.68 -25.57 -52.33
C SER A 3 -95.18 -26.19 -51.03
N LEU A 4 -95.99 -27.03 -50.37
CA LEU A 4 -95.59 -27.86 -49.21
C LEU A 4 -94.27 -28.62 -49.46
N PHE A 5 -94.01 -28.97 -50.72
CA PHE A 5 -92.77 -29.58 -51.16
C PHE A 5 -91.55 -28.66 -51.03
N GLU A 6 -91.68 -27.37 -51.38
CA GLU A 6 -90.59 -26.39 -51.26
C GLU A 6 -90.33 -26.00 -49.79
N ILE A 7 -91.37 -26.00 -48.95
CA ILE A 7 -91.26 -25.86 -47.49
C ILE A 7 -90.53 -27.06 -46.89
N GLY A 8 -90.91 -28.29 -47.28
CA GLY A 8 -90.25 -29.51 -46.83
C GLY A 8 -88.79 -29.61 -47.30
N LYS A 9 -88.51 -29.24 -48.55
CA LYS A 9 -87.16 -29.23 -49.15
C LYS A 9 -86.25 -28.20 -48.48
N SER A 10 -86.74 -26.99 -48.21
CA SER A 10 -85.97 -25.95 -47.49
C SER A 10 -85.69 -26.38 -46.04
N ALA A 11 -86.67 -26.95 -45.34
CA ALA A 11 -86.48 -27.49 -43.99
C ALA A 11 -85.45 -28.62 -43.92
N VAL A 12 -85.52 -29.62 -44.81
CA VAL A 12 -84.55 -30.73 -44.86
C VAL A 12 -83.15 -30.22 -45.20
N ASN A 13 -83.02 -29.29 -46.15
CA ASN A 13 -81.72 -28.74 -46.51
C ASN A 13 -81.10 -27.90 -45.38
N ALA A 14 -81.90 -27.06 -44.71
CA ALA A 14 -81.44 -26.28 -43.58
C ALA A 14 -81.02 -27.17 -42.40
N GLN A 15 -81.78 -28.24 -42.12
CA GLN A 15 -81.44 -29.20 -41.07
C GLN A 15 -80.19 -30.04 -41.42
N ARG A 16 -80.00 -30.44 -42.69
CA ARG A 16 -78.76 -31.09 -43.14
C ARG A 16 -77.54 -30.18 -42.94
N GLN A 17 -77.67 -28.90 -43.22
CA GLN A 17 -76.59 -27.94 -42.99
C GLN A 17 -76.34 -27.71 -41.49
N ALA A 18 -77.39 -27.62 -40.67
CA ALA A 18 -77.25 -27.55 -39.21
C ALA A 18 -76.54 -28.80 -38.65
N LEU A 19 -76.89 -30.00 -39.12
CA LEU A 19 -76.22 -31.26 -38.77
C LEU A 19 -74.75 -31.28 -39.23
N ASN A 20 -74.43 -30.70 -40.38
CA ASN A 20 -73.04 -30.54 -40.81
C ASN A 20 -72.25 -29.63 -39.85
N VAL A 21 -72.84 -28.54 -39.35
CA VAL A 21 -72.21 -27.68 -38.33
C VAL A 21 -72.00 -28.45 -37.03
N THR A 22 -72.96 -29.27 -36.61
CA THR A 22 -72.80 -30.18 -35.46
C THR A 22 -71.68 -31.19 -35.70
N GLY A 23 -71.62 -31.80 -36.88
CA GLY A 23 -70.55 -32.71 -37.27
C GLY A 23 -69.17 -32.04 -37.25
N GLN A 24 -69.07 -30.80 -37.71
CA GLN A 24 -67.84 -30.00 -37.64
C GLN A 24 -67.44 -29.67 -36.20
N ASN A 25 -68.40 -29.35 -35.33
CA ASN A 25 -68.11 -29.13 -33.90
C ASN A 25 -67.59 -30.41 -33.23
N ILE A 26 -68.17 -31.58 -33.54
CA ILE A 26 -67.73 -32.87 -32.98
C ILE A 26 -66.34 -33.22 -33.51
N ALA A 27 -66.11 -33.09 -34.82
CA ALA A 27 -64.83 -33.44 -35.44
C ALA A 27 -63.66 -32.57 -34.95
N ASN A 28 -63.92 -31.30 -34.63
CA ASN A 28 -62.89 -30.34 -34.22
C ASN A 28 -62.92 -30.01 -32.72
N VAL A 29 -63.63 -30.78 -31.90
CA VAL A 29 -63.73 -30.51 -30.45
C VAL A 29 -62.37 -30.55 -29.75
N ASN A 30 -61.45 -31.40 -30.25
CA ASN A 30 -60.09 -31.54 -29.76
C ASN A 30 -59.06 -30.72 -30.56
N THR A 31 -59.51 -29.92 -31.54
CA THR A 31 -58.62 -29.05 -32.31
C THR A 31 -58.41 -27.77 -31.55
N GLU A 32 -57.15 -27.46 -31.23
CA GLU A 32 -56.80 -26.25 -30.51
C GLU A 32 -57.22 -24.98 -31.26
N GLY A 33 -57.77 -24.00 -30.53
CA GLY A 33 -58.29 -22.76 -31.11
C GLY A 33 -59.70 -22.85 -31.71
N TYR A 34 -60.27 -24.05 -31.92
CA TYR A 34 -61.61 -24.20 -32.48
C TYR A 34 -62.69 -23.65 -31.52
N ARG A 35 -63.58 -22.79 -32.03
CA ARG A 35 -64.73 -22.27 -31.26
C ARG A 35 -66.03 -22.92 -31.73
N LYS A 36 -66.88 -23.33 -30.78
CA LYS A 36 -68.20 -23.91 -31.06
C LYS A 36 -69.01 -22.98 -31.96
N ARG A 37 -69.62 -23.54 -33.00
CA ARG A 37 -70.47 -22.84 -33.96
C ARG A 37 -71.93 -23.15 -33.69
N ASP A 38 -72.76 -22.11 -33.67
CA ASP A 38 -74.21 -22.19 -33.54
C ASP A 38 -74.87 -21.92 -34.89
N ALA A 39 -75.80 -22.80 -35.28
CA ALA A 39 -76.55 -22.74 -36.52
C ALA A 39 -77.97 -22.27 -36.23
N SER A 40 -78.23 -20.97 -36.39
CA SER A 40 -79.60 -20.45 -36.25
C SER A 40 -80.41 -20.73 -37.51
N LEU A 41 -81.62 -21.28 -37.38
CA LEU A 41 -82.59 -21.36 -38.48
C LEU A 41 -83.43 -20.09 -38.51
N LYS A 42 -83.64 -19.51 -39.70
CA LYS A 42 -84.49 -18.33 -39.90
C LYS A 42 -85.61 -18.67 -40.87
N GLU A 43 -86.81 -18.17 -40.58
CA GLU A 43 -87.93 -18.26 -41.53
C GLU A 43 -87.57 -17.47 -42.80
N VAL A 44 -87.86 -18.06 -43.96
CA VAL A 44 -87.65 -17.39 -45.25
C VAL A 44 -88.73 -16.31 -45.37
N SER A 45 -88.36 -15.04 -45.36
CA SER A 45 -89.30 -13.93 -45.59
C SER A 45 -89.22 -13.47 -47.05
N GLY A 46 -90.37 -13.29 -47.71
CA GLY A 46 -90.41 -12.75 -49.07
C GLY A 46 -90.10 -11.26 -49.08
N SER A 47 -89.25 -10.80 -50.01
CA SER A 47 -89.04 -9.36 -50.23
C SER A 47 -90.34 -8.71 -50.69
N GLN A 48 -90.86 -7.74 -49.92
CA GLN A 48 -92.00 -6.90 -50.32
C GLN A 48 -91.54 -5.45 -50.50
N SER A 49 -91.83 -4.92 -51.69
CA SER A 49 -91.61 -3.53 -52.09
C SER A 49 -92.92 -2.74 -51.96
N GLU A 50 -93.56 -2.70 -50.77
CA GLU A 50 -94.66 -1.76 -50.48
C GLU A 50 -95.03 -1.78 -48.99
N LEU A 51 -95.07 -0.59 -48.35
CA LEU A 51 -95.06 -0.42 -46.89
C LEU A 51 -96.45 -0.53 -46.21
N THR A 52 -97.52 -0.88 -46.94
CA THR A 52 -98.91 -0.76 -46.45
C THR A 52 -99.74 -2.04 -46.44
N SER A 53 -99.20 -3.24 -46.74
CA SER A 53 -99.96 -4.49 -46.65
C SER A 53 -99.66 -5.29 -45.38
N ILE A 54 -100.64 -5.41 -44.48
CA ILE A 54 -100.62 -6.37 -43.36
C ILE A 54 -101.08 -7.73 -43.92
N ALA A 55 -100.16 -8.50 -44.49
CA ALA A 55 -100.37 -9.92 -44.77
C ALA A 55 -99.31 -10.71 -44.01
N ALA A 56 -99.72 -11.46 -42.99
CA ALA A 56 -98.85 -12.41 -42.30
C ALA A 56 -98.39 -13.50 -43.29
N GLN A 57 -97.20 -13.34 -43.86
CA GLN A 57 -96.54 -14.36 -44.67
C GLN A 57 -96.01 -15.46 -43.74
N VAL A 58 -96.90 -16.36 -43.33
CA VAL A 58 -96.53 -17.62 -42.67
C VAL A 58 -96.44 -18.71 -43.74
N GLY A 59 -95.35 -19.48 -43.76
CA GLY A 59 -95.26 -20.69 -44.59
C GLY A 59 -94.37 -20.60 -45.83
N LEU A 60 -93.28 -19.85 -45.79
CA LEU A 60 -92.25 -19.85 -46.84
C LEU A 60 -91.07 -20.81 -46.54
N GLY A 61 -91.14 -21.55 -45.43
CA GLY A 61 -90.12 -22.51 -45.01
C GLY A 61 -89.00 -21.88 -44.20
N VAL A 62 -87.96 -22.67 -43.90
CA VAL A 62 -86.81 -22.24 -43.11
C VAL A 62 -85.54 -22.32 -43.93
N SER A 63 -84.64 -21.36 -43.73
CA SER A 63 -83.30 -21.38 -44.28
C SER A 63 -82.29 -21.33 -43.14
N LEU A 64 -81.08 -21.83 -43.40
CA LEU A 64 -79.98 -21.60 -42.48
C LEU A 64 -79.71 -20.10 -42.42
N GLY A 65 -79.82 -19.52 -41.23
CA GLY A 65 -79.38 -18.16 -40.96
C GLY A 65 -77.86 -18.06 -40.96
N THR A 66 -77.33 -17.08 -40.23
CA THR A 66 -75.87 -16.95 -40.09
C THR A 66 -75.36 -17.96 -39.08
N VAL A 67 -74.27 -18.65 -39.42
CA VAL A 67 -73.52 -19.46 -38.46
C VAL A 67 -72.72 -18.50 -37.58
N ARG A 68 -72.93 -18.53 -36.26
CA ARG A 68 -72.24 -17.67 -35.30
C ARG A 68 -71.27 -18.48 -34.45
N ARG A 69 -70.11 -17.91 -34.16
CA ARG A 69 -69.18 -18.46 -33.17
C ARG A 69 -69.69 -18.15 -31.76
N ALA A 70 -69.62 -19.12 -30.85
CA ALA A 70 -69.80 -18.91 -29.43
C ALA A 70 -68.50 -18.29 -28.86
N TYR A 71 -68.39 -16.97 -28.97
CA TYR A 71 -67.21 -16.21 -28.57
C TYR A 71 -67.61 -15.01 -27.69
N ASN A 72 -66.89 -14.82 -26.59
CA ASN A 72 -67.02 -13.68 -25.70
C ASN A 72 -65.64 -13.02 -25.58
N SER A 73 -65.51 -11.81 -26.12
CA SER A 73 -64.24 -11.06 -26.13
C SER A 73 -63.75 -10.68 -24.74
N PHE A 74 -64.67 -10.39 -23.81
CA PHE A 74 -64.30 -10.07 -22.42
C PHE A 74 -63.72 -11.30 -21.72
N LEU A 75 -64.38 -12.46 -21.86
CA LEU A 75 -63.86 -13.70 -21.29
C LEU A 75 -62.52 -14.08 -21.92
N ALA A 76 -62.37 -13.98 -23.24
CA ALA A 76 -61.12 -14.25 -23.92
C ALA A 76 -59.98 -13.32 -23.46
N SER A 77 -60.23 -12.01 -23.33
CA SER A 77 -59.26 -11.06 -22.80
C SER A 77 -58.89 -11.34 -21.35
N SER A 78 -59.85 -11.75 -20.52
CA SER A 78 -59.62 -12.15 -19.12
C SER A 78 -58.77 -13.42 -19.04
N THR A 79 -59.08 -14.43 -19.84
CA THR A 79 -58.30 -15.68 -19.94
C THR A 79 -56.88 -15.39 -20.42
N ASN A 80 -56.68 -14.61 -21.48
CA ASN A 80 -55.34 -14.24 -21.96
C ASN A 80 -54.53 -13.51 -20.88
N THR A 81 -55.17 -12.64 -20.09
CA THR A 81 -54.51 -11.95 -18.98
C THR A 81 -54.13 -12.92 -17.85
N ALA A 82 -55.04 -13.83 -17.48
CA ALA A 82 -54.78 -14.82 -16.44
C ALA A 82 -53.67 -15.79 -16.87
N GLU A 83 -53.68 -16.22 -18.13
CA GLU A 83 -52.65 -17.09 -18.71
C GLU A 83 -51.29 -16.41 -18.74
N SER A 84 -51.22 -15.13 -19.16
CA SER A 84 -49.98 -14.36 -19.15
C SER A 84 -49.33 -14.29 -17.76
N ARG A 85 -50.15 -14.09 -16.72
CA ARG A 85 -49.69 -14.09 -15.32
C ARG A 85 -49.28 -15.48 -14.84
N PHE A 86 -50.03 -16.50 -15.22
CA PHE A 86 -49.72 -17.89 -14.89
C PHE A 86 -48.36 -18.28 -15.47
N GLN A 87 -48.13 -18.02 -16.75
CA GLN A 87 -46.85 -18.31 -17.41
C GLN A 87 -45.69 -17.53 -16.80
N ALA A 88 -45.89 -16.24 -16.44
CA ALA A 88 -44.87 -15.48 -15.73
C ALA A 88 -44.48 -16.13 -14.39
N ALA A 89 -45.46 -16.57 -13.61
CA ALA A 89 -45.22 -17.22 -12.32
C ALA A 89 -44.59 -18.61 -12.47
N THR A 90 -45.02 -19.40 -13.46
CA THR A 90 -44.47 -20.73 -13.74
C THR A 90 -43.01 -20.66 -14.15
N GLU A 91 -42.66 -19.79 -15.11
CA GLU A 91 -41.26 -19.63 -15.55
C GLU A 91 -40.37 -19.08 -14.44
N PHE A 92 -40.89 -18.12 -13.66
CA PHE A 92 -40.15 -17.59 -12.51
C PHE A 92 -39.90 -18.68 -11.45
N SER A 93 -40.93 -19.45 -11.09
CA SER A 93 -40.79 -20.54 -10.10
C SER A 93 -39.79 -21.60 -10.56
N ALA A 94 -39.88 -22.04 -11.82
CA ALA A 94 -38.94 -23.01 -12.39
C ALA A 94 -37.50 -22.46 -12.40
N ALA A 95 -37.31 -21.17 -12.66
CA ALA A 95 -36.00 -20.54 -12.60
C ALA A 95 -35.47 -20.44 -11.16
N MET A 96 -36.30 -20.09 -10.19
CA MET A 96 -35.91 -20.03 -8.77
C MET A 96 -35.58 -21.42 -8.21
N GLU A 97 -36.33 -22.46 -8.57
CA GLU A 97 -35.98 -23.85 -8.20
C GLU A 97 -34.61 -24.26 -8.74
N ARG A 98 -34.26 -23.87 -9.97
CA ARG A 98 -32.92 -24.13 -10.51
C ARG A 98 -31.84 -23.37 -9.76
N LEU A 99 -32.08 -22.09 -9.46
CA LEU A 99 -31.16 -21.27 -8.68
C LEU A 99 -30.95 -21.82 -7.27
N GLU A 100 -32.03 -22.23 -6.59
CA GLU A 100 -31.99 -22.80 -5.24
C GLU A 100 -31.18 -24.10 -5.20
N ASN A 101 -31.51 -25.07 -6.07
CA ASN A 101 -30.80 -26.34 -6.13
C ASN A 101 -29.29 -26.19 -6.44
N LEU A 102 -28.92 -25.07 -7.07
CA LEU A 102 -27.55 -24.78 -7.44
C LEU A 102 -26.73 -24.18 -6.29
N ILE A 103 -27.30 -23.20 -5.60
CA ILE A 103 -26.62 -22.49 -4.51
C ILE A 103 -26.65 -23.33 -3.23
N LEU A 104 -27.66 -24.17 -3.06
CA LEU A 104 -27.91 -24.97 -1.87
C LEU A 104 -28.00 -26.46 -2.23
N PRO A 105 -26.91 -27.09 -2.72
CA PRO A 105 -26.91 -28.51 -3.07
C PRO A 105 -27.00 -29.46 -1.85
N GLY A 106 -26.98 -28.92 -0.63
CA GLY A 106 -27.05 -29.65 0.64
C GLY A 106 -25.68 -30.04 1.19
N GLU A 107 -24.90 -30.82 0.44
CA GLU A 107 -23.50 -31.14 0.80
C GLU A 107 -22.51 -30.31 -0.02
N GLY A 108 -21.48 -29.78 0.64
CA GLY A 108 -20.41 -29.03 -0.03
C GLY A 108 -20.78 -27.62 -0.49
N ASP A 109 -21.86 -27.04 0.06
CA ASP A 109 -22.22 -25.65 -0.20
C ASP A 109 -21.15 -24.66 0.31
N LEU A 110 -21.28 -23.40 -0.12
CA LEU A 110 -20.33 -22.35 0.25
C LEU A 110 -20.26 -22.10 1.76
N SER A 111 -21.38 -22.30 2.48
CA SER A 111 -21.44 -22.11 3.93
C SER A 111 -20.62 -23.18 4.66
N GLN A 112 -20.69 -24.43 4.21
CA GLN A 112 -19.88 -25.53 4.72
C GLN A 112 -18.39 -25.28 4.43
N GLN A 113 -18.03 -24.84 3.22
CA GLN A 113 -16.64 -24.52 2.87
C GLN A 113 -16.05 -23.40 3.75
N LEU A 114 -16.86 -22.38 4.05
CA LEU A 114 -16.49 -21.31 4.99
C LEU A 114 -16.31 -21.85 6.41
N SER A 115 -17.24 -22.68 6.88
CA SER A 115 -17.18 -23.31 8.21
C SER A 115 -15.94 -24.20 8.36
N ASP A 116 -15.63 -24.99 7.34
CA ASP A 116 -14.46 -25.85 7.30
C ASP A 116 -13.16 -25.03 7.32
N PHE A 117 -13.10 -23.92 6.56
CA PHE A 117 -11.96 -23.00 6.61
C PHE A 117 -11.73 -22.44 8.02
N PHE A 118 -12.77 -21.92 8.68
CA PHE A 118 -12.64 -21.42 10.06
C PHE A 118 -12.29 -22.51 11.07
N THR A 119 -12.77 -23.74 10.85
CA THR A 119 -12.40 -24.89 11.67
C THR A 119 -10.91 -25.21 11.53
N LYS A 120 -10.35 -25.20 10.31
CA LYS A 120 -8.90 -25.38 10.11
C LYS A 120 -8.07 -24.25 10.69
N MET A 121 -8.56 -23.01 10.67
CA MET A 121 -7.91 -21.90 11.35
C MET A 121 -7.94 -22.06 12.88
N SER A 122 -9.03 -22.60 13.44
CA SER A 122 -9.14 -22.95 14.86
C SER A 122 -8.17 -24.06 15.26
N ASP A 123 -7.99 -25.08 14.41
CA ASP A 123 -7.00 -26.15 14.63
C ASP A 123 -5.56 -25.58 14.72
N ILE A 124 -5.23 -24.58 13.90
CA ILE A 124 -3.95 -23.87 13.97
C ILE A 124 -3.85 -23.05 15.26
N ALA A 125 -4.92 -22.34 15.65
CA ALA A 125 -4.93 -21.55 16.88
C ALA A 125 -4.71 -22.42 18.13
N ALA A 126 -5.22 -23.65 18.13
CA ALA A 126 -5.01 -24.61 19.21
C ALA A 126 -3.55 -25.08 19.31
N ASN A 127 -2.87 -25.27 18.17
CA ASN A 127 -1.47 -25.74 18.10
C ASN A 127 -0.66 -24.95 17.06
N PRO A 128 -0.27 -23.69 17.32
CA PRO A 128 0.34 -22.81 16.32
C PRO A 128 1.73 -23.25 15.87
N GLY A 129 2.40 -24.11 16.66
CA GLY A 129 3.71 -24.68 16.36
C GLY A 129 3.68 -25.96 15.51
N ASP A 130 2.51 -26.54 15.22
CA ASP A 130 2.38 -27.75 14.40
C ASP A 130 2.22 -27.39 12.91
N LEU A 131 2.94 -28.10 12.04
CA LEU A 131 2.88 -27.92 10.59
C LEU A 131 1.70 -28.65 9.95
N ALA A 132 1.19 -29.73 10.55
CA ALA A 132 0.10 -30.51 9.96
C ALA A 132 -1.23 -29.72 9.85
N PRO A 133 -1.71 -29.03 10.90
CA PRO A 133 -2.89 -28.15 10.79
C PRO A 133 -2.70 -27.02 9.77
N ARG A 134 -1.48 -26.47 9.67
CA ARG A 134 -1.12 -25.43 8.70
C ARG A 134 -1.18 -25.90 7.26
N ALA A 135 -0.74 -27.13 6.99
CA ALA A 135 -0.86 -27.73 5.67
C ALA A 135 -2.33 -28.00 5.30
N ALA A 136 -3.13 -28.49 6.25
CA ALA A 136 -4.56 -28.72 6.04
C ALA A 136 -5.33 -27.41 5.76
N ALA A 137 -5.02 -26.32 6.47
CA ALA A 137 -5.64 -25.02 6.22
C ALA A 137 -5.26 -24.42 4.87
N LEU A 138 -4.04 -24.68 4.37
CA LEU A 138 -3.63 -24.26 3.04
C LEU A 138 -4.47 -24.93 1.94
N GLU A 139 -4.68 -26.24 2.04
CA GLU A 139 -5.55 -26.97 1.11
C GLU A 139 -6.99 -26.48 1.21
N GLN A 140 -7.49 -26.25 2.44
CA GLN A 140 -8.84 -25.74 2.65
C GLN A 140 -9.01 -24.31 2.12
N GLY A 141 -8.00 -23.45 2.19
CA GLY A 141 -8.02 -22.11 1.60
C GLY A 141 -8.14 -22.15 0.07
N ASN A 142 -7.44 -23.07 -0.58
CA ASN A 142 -7.58 -23.30 -2.03
C ASN A 142 -8.97 -23.87 -2.37
N SER A 143 -9.47 -24.83 -1.58
CA SER A 143 -10.82 -25.38 -1.74
C SER A 143 -11.90 -24.30 -1.64
N LEU A 144 -11.77 -23.41 -0.65
CA LEU A 144 -12.70 -22.30 -0.45
C LEU A 144 -12.69 -21.33 -1.64
N ALA A 145 -11.51 -20.89 -2.10
CA ALA A 145 -11.40 -20.02 -3.26
C ALA A 145 -12.02 -20.67 -4.52
N ASN A 146 -11.77 -21.96 -4.72
CA ASN A 146 -12.39 -22.72 -5.81
C ASN A 146 -13.92 -22.82 -5.67
N ALA A 147 -14.46 -22.95 -4.46
CA ALA A 147 -15.90 -22.99 -4.22
C ALA A 147 -16.58 -21.66 -4.59
N PHE A 148 -15.97 -20.52 -4.28
CA PHE A 148 -16.44 -19.21 -4.75
C PHE A 148 -16.41 -19.12 -6.29
N ASN A 149 -15.29 -19.51 -6.91
CA ASN A 149 -15.14 -19.46 -8.36
C ASN A 149 -16.18 -20.34 -9.08
N VAL A 150 -16.38 -21.57 -8.60
CA VAL A 150 -17.40 -22.48 -9.16
C VAL A 150 -18.80 -21.90 -8.97
N THR A 151 -19.12 -21.38 -7.79
CA THR A 151 -20.45 -20.79 -7.56
C THR A 151 -20.71 -19.61 -8.50
N ALA A 152 -19.72 -18.72 -8.67
CA ALA A 152 -19.81 -17.59 -9.59
C ALA A 152 -19.99 -18.05 -11.05
N GLN A 153 -19.16 -19.00 -11.51
CA GLN A 153 -19.24 -19.53 -12.87
C GLN A 153 -20.61 -20.16 -13.17
N VAL A 154 -21.21 -20.86 -12.20
CA VAL A 154 -22.50 -21.51 -12.45
C VAL A 154 -23.65 -20.51 -12.43
N LEU A 155 -23.54 -19.39 -11.70
CA LEU A 155 -24.47 -18.27 -11.82
C LEU A 155 -24.36 -17.59 -13.20
N ASP A 156 -23.14 -17.39 -13.70
CA ASP A 156 -22.90 -16.85 -15.05
C ASP A 156 -23.48 -17.77 -16.14
N ASP A 157 -23.31 -19.09 -15.98
CA ASP A 157 -23.89 -20.08 -16.89
C ASP A 157 -25.44 -20.03 -16.88
N LEU A 158 -26.05 -19.88 -15.69
CA LEU A 158 -27.50 -19.69 -15.58
C LEU A 158 -27.95 -18.40 -16.25
N GLU A 159 -27.25 -17.29 -16.00
CA GLU A 159 -27.53 -16.00 -16.63
C GLU A 159 -27.53 -16.13 -18.16
N TYR A 160 -26.48 -16.73 -18.72
CA TYR A 160 -26.35 -16.96 -20.15
C TYR A 160 -27.49 -17.84 -20.71
N GLN A 161 -27.86 -18.91 -20.00
CA GLN A 161 -28.97 -19.78 -20.39
C GLN A 161 -30.32 -19.05 -20.40
N PHE A 162 -30.60 -18.24 -19.37
CA PHE A 162 -31.85 -17.48 -19.29
C PHE A 162 -31.90 -16.35 -20.32
N SER A 163 -30.80 -15.63 -20.54
CA SER A 163 -30.70 -14.65 -21.61
C SER A 163 -30.95 -15.28 -22.98
N GLY A 164 -30.35 -16.45 -23.27
CA GLY A 164 -30.63 -17.19 -24.49
C GLY A 164 -32.08 -17.68 -24.61
N THR A 165 -32.71 -18.05 -23.50
CA THR A 165 -34.14 -18.45 -23.48
C THR A 165 -35.04 -17.24 -23.77
N ILE A 166 -34.72 -16.06 -23.22
CA ILE A 166 -35.44 -14.82 -23.51
C ILE A 166 -35.33 -14.45 -24.99
N ASP A 167 -34.14 -14.61 -25.59
CA ASP A 167 -33.94 -14.38 -27.02
C ASP A 167 -34.83 -15.29 -27.88
N GLN A 168 -34.91 -16.58 -27.53
CA GLN A 168 -35.78 -17.55 -28.21
C GLN A 168 -37.27 -17.21 -28.05
N GLU A 169 -37.69 -16.80 -26.85
CA GLU A 169 -39.07 -16.40 -26.57
C GLU A 169 -39.46 -15.15 -27.37
N ALA A 170 -38.56 -14.17 -27.49
CA ALA A 170 -38.77 -12.97 -28.28
C ALA A 170 -38.86 -13.27 -29.79
N ASP A 171 -38.01 -14.16 -30.30
CA ASP A 171 -38.07 -14.62 -31.69
C ASP A 171 -39.39 -15.34 -32.00
N GLU A 172 -39.90 -16.14 -31.07
CA GLU A 172 -41.17 -16.82 -31.25
C GLU A 172 -42.36 -15.84 -31.20
N VAL A 173 -42.31 -14.83 -30.33
CA VAL A 173 -43.29 -13.72 -30.37
C VAL A 173 -43.27 -13.03 -31.73
N ASN A 174 -42.10 -12.74 -32.28
CA ASN A 174 -41.97 -12.12 -33.61
C ASN A 174 -42.64 -12.99 -34.70
N ARG A 175 -42.38 -14.30 -34.72
CA ARG A 175 -43.01 -15.24 -35.68
C ARG A 175 -44.53 -15.32 -35.53
N LEU A 176 -45.04 -15.33 -34.30
CA LEU A 176 -46.47 -15.36 -34.02
C LEU A 176 -47.15 -14.06 -34.47
N VAL A 177 -46.51 -12.91 -34.24
CA VAL A 177 -46.99 -11.60 -34.68
C VAL A 177 -46.97 -11.49 -36.21
N ASP A 178 -45.94 -11.98 -36.89
CA ASP A 178 -45.88 -12.05 -38.35
C ASP A 178 -47.01 -12.91 -38.92
N SER A 179 -47.23 -14.08 -38.32
CA SER A 179 -48.33 -14.98 -38.69
C SER A 179 -49.70 -14.32 -38.50
N LEU A 180 -49.85 -13.54 -37.42
CA LEU A 180 -51.06 -12.76 -37.14
C LEU A 180 -51.26 -11.63 -38.17
N GLY A 181 -50.19 -10.98 -38.61
CA GLY A 181 -50.20 -10.02 -39.72
C GLY A 181 -50.69 -10.64 -41.04
N VAL A 182 -50.23 -11.85 -41.38
CA VAL A 182 -50.71 -12.59 -42.56
C VAL A 182 -52.21 -12.92 -42.43
N VAL A 183 -52.66 -13.33 -41.24
CA VAL A 183 -54.09 -13.60 -40.97
C VAL A 183 -54.91 -12.31 -41.09
N ASN A 184 -54.42 -11.18 -40.59
CA ASN A 184 -55.06 -9.87 -40.75
C ASN A 184 -55.22 -9.48 -42.23
N GLY A 185 -54.20 -9.69 -43.06
CA GLY A 185 -54.28 -9.43 -44.50
C GLY A 185 -55.35 -10.29 -45.18
N ARG A 186 -55.41 -11.58 -44.84
CA ARG A 186 -56.44 -12.51 -45.36
C ARG A 186 -57.85 -12.15 -44.88
N LEU A 187 -58.01 -11.72 -43.63
CA LEU A 187 -59.29 -11.25 -43.09
C LEU A 187 -59.75 -9.98 -43.80
N ARG A 188 -58.83 -9.05 -44.06
CA ARG A 188 -59.09 -7.79 -44.76
C ARG A 188 -59.48 -8.02 -46.23
N SER A 189 -58.86 -8.98 -46.90
CA SER A 189 -59.15 -9.31 -48.31
C SER A 189 -60.43 -10.14 -48.48
N SER A 190 -60.77 -10.99 -47.52
CA SER A 190 -61.94 -11.89 -47.60
C SER A 190 -63.28 -11.24 -47.18
N ASN A 191 -63.24 -10.10 -46.48
CA ASN A 191 -64.42 -9.43 -45.93
C ASN A 191 -65.02 -8.34 -46.84
N ILE A 192 -64.83 -8.42 -48.17
CA ILE A 192 -65.41 -7.49 -49.15
C ILE A 192 -66.86 -7.92 -49.45
N GLY A 193 -67.78 -7.63 -48.52
CA GLY A 193 -69.22 -7.85 -48.69
C GLY A 193 -69.76 -9.25 -48.34
N ALA A 194 -68.94 -10.14 -47.81
CA ALA A 194 -69.32 -11.48 -47.33
C ALA A 194 -68.92 -11.70 -45.86
N ALA A 195 -69.53 -12.68 -45.18
CA ALA A 195 -69.14 -13.03 -43.81
C ALA A 195 -67.69 -13.58 -43.77
N PRO A 196 -66.87 -13.18 -42.78
CA PRO A 196 -65.47 -13.58 -42.70
C PRO A 196 -65.33 -15.11 -42.54
N PRO A 197 -64.28 -15.73 -43.13
CA PRO A 197 -64.02 -17.14 -42.94
C PRO A 197 -63.78 -17.48 -41.45
N MET A 198 -64.63 -18.33 -40.88
CA MET A 198 -64.59 -18.65 -39.44
C MET A 198 -63.25 -19.25 -38.99
N ALA A 199 -62.59 -20.02 -39.85
CA ALA A 199 -61.28 -20.61 -39.57
C ALA A 199 -60.18 -19.54 -39.40
N LEU A 200 -60.23 -18.42 -40.13
CA LEU A 200 -59.27 -17.33 -39.96
C LEU A 200 -59.49 -16.60 -38.62
N LEU A 201 -60.74 -16.49 -38.18
CA LEU A 201 -61.06 -15.93 -36.87
C LEU A 201 -60.62 -16.86 -35.73
N ASP A 202 -60.78 -18.17 -35.91
CA ASP A 202 -60.27 -19.19 -34.96
C ASP A 202 -58.74 -19.12 -34.86
N GLU A 203 -58.03 -19.04 -36.00
CA GLU A 203 -56.57 -18.93 -36.05
C GLU A 203 -56.05 -17.61 -35.46
N ARG A 204 -56.69 -16.48 -35.76
CA ARG A 204 -56.38 -15.18 -35.15
C ARG A 204 -56.47 -15.25 -33.63
N ASP A 205 -57.56 -15.81 -33.11
CA ASP A 205 -57.77 -15.89 -31.66
C ASP A 205 -56.78 -16.87 -31.00
N ARG A 206 -56.40 -17.97 -31.68
CA ARG A 206 -55.33 -18.89 -31.25
C ARG A 206 -53.98 -18.17 -31.15
N LEU A 207 -53.58 -17.45 -32.19
CA LEU A 207 -52.32 -16.68 -32.23
C LEU A 207 -52.28 -15.60 -31.13
N ILE A 208 -53.39 -14.90 -30.89
CA ILE A 208 -53.50 -13.93 -29.78
C ILE A 208 -53.26 -14.62 -28.44
N THR A 209 -53.86 -15.79 -28.21
CA THR A 209 -53.65 -16.55 -26.97
C THR A 209 -52.19 -16.99 -26.81
N GLU A 210 -51.54 -17.50 -27.87
CA GLU A 210 -50.12 -17.89 -27.84
C GLU A 210 -49.18 -16.69 -27.58
N ILE A 211 -49.45 -15.54 -28.20
CA ILE A 211 -48.67 -14.32 -27.91
C ILE A 211 -48.88 -13.90 -26.45
N SER A 212 -50.12 -14.00 -25.93
CA SER A 212 -50.43 -13.59 -24.55
C SER A 212 -49.76 -14.45 -23.47
N LYS A 213 -49.47 -15.73 -23.76
CA LYS A 213 -48.66 -16.61 -22.90
C LYS A 213 -47.24 -16.05 -22.71
N ARG A 214 -46.68 -15.45 -23.76
CA ARG A 214 -45.29 -14.98 -23.81
C ARG A 214 -45.10 -13.54 -23.36
N ALA A 215 -46.04 -12.66 -23.73
CA ALA A 215 -46.01 -11.25 -23.40
C ALA A 215 -47.42 -10.72 -23.10
N ARG A 216 -47.52 -9.79 -22.13
CA ARG A 216 -48.77 -9.06 -21.93
C ARG A 216 -49.09 -8.24 -23.17
N ILE A 217 -50.25 -8.51 -23.79
CA ILE A 217 -50.75 -7.76 -24.94
C ILE A 217 -52.15 -7.20 -24.72
N THR A 218 -52.44 -6.11 -25.41
CA THR A 218 -53.77 -5.52 -25.55
C THR A 218 -54.14 -5.52 -27.03
N THR A 219 -55.29 -6.10 -27.36
CA THR A 219 -55.77 -6.24 -28.73
C THR A 219 -56.94 -5.30 -29.00
N THR A 220 -56.92 -4.57 -30.12
CA THR A 220 -58.03 -3.75 -30.59
C THR A 220 -58.55 -4.32 -31.90
N PHE A 221 -59.85 -4.62 -31.97
CA PHE A 221 -60.46 -5.20 -33.17
C PHE A 221 -60.98 -4.10 -34.11
N GLY A 222 -60.58 -4.17 -35.38
CA GLY A 222 -61.01 -3.26 -36.44
C GLY A 222 -62.38 -3.62 -37.03
N PRO A 223 -62.98 -2.73 -37.84
CA PRO A 223 -64.29 -2.93 -38.46
C PRO A 223 -64.32 -4.07 -39.49
N ARG A 224 -63.14 -4.54 -39.95
CA ARG A 224 -63.00 -5.67 -40.87
C ARG A 224 -62.52 -6.96 -40.20
N TYR A 225 -62.65 -7.03 -38.87
CA TYR A 225 -62.20 -8.16 -38.04
C TYR A 225 -60.66 -8.37 -38.02
N ASP A 226 -59.89 -7.43 -38.56
CA ASP A 226 -58.45 -7.33 -38.32
C ASP A 226 -58.18 -6.90 -36.88
N VAL A 227 -56.97 -7.19 -36.38
CA VAL A 227 -56.57 -6.89 -35.00
C VAL A 227 -55.27 -6.11 -34.96
N ASP A 228 -55.26 -5.00 -34.24
CA ASP A 228 -54.03 -4.32 -33.87
C ASP A 228 -53.60 -4.79 -32.48
N VAL A 229 -52.30 -5.04 -32.32
CA VAL A 229 -51.74 -5.58 -31.07
C VAL A 229 -50.74 -4.60 -30.50
N ARG A 230 -50.93 -4.26 -29.23
CA ARG A 230 -50.04 -3.42 -28.43
C ARG A 230 -49.47 -4.21 -27.26
N LEU A 231 -48.23 -3.91 -26.91
CA LEU A 231 -47.54 -4.49 -25.76
C LEU A 231 -47.99 -3.77 -24.48
N GLY A 232 -48.23 -4.54 -23.42
CA GLY A 232 -48.71 -4.04 -22.13
C GLY A 232 -50.23 -4.06 -21.97
N PRO A 233 -50.75 -3.61 -20.81
CA PRO A 233 -52.15 -3.69 -20.41
C PRO A 233 -52.97 -2.50 -20.92
N HIS A 234 -52.28 -1.46 -21.42
CA HIS A 234 -52.87 -0.19 -21.78
C HIS A 234 -52.94 -0.03 -23.28
N ALA A 235 -54.02 0.59 -23.74
CA ALA A 235 -54.16 0.96 -25.14
C ALA A 235 -53.11 1.99 -25.59
N SER A 236 -52.39 2.67 -24.68
CA SER A 236 -51.28 3.58 -25.01
C SER A 236 -49.91 2.89 -25.17
N GLY A 237 -49.86 1.56 -25.03
CA GLY A 237 -48.61 0.79 -25.12
C GLY A 237 -47.98 0.77 -26.52
N PRO A 238 -46.69 0.40 -26.63
CA PRO A 238 -45.98 0.25 -27.91
C PRO A 238 -46.69 -0.74 -28.83
N GLN A 239 -46.86 -0.39 -30.10
CA GLN A 239 -47.58 -1.20 -31.06
C GLN A 239 -46.66 -2.24 -31.72
N ILE A 240 -47.01 -3.52 -31.61
CA ILE A 240 -46.23 -4.64 -32.17
C ILE A 240 -46.82 -5.14 -33.49
N LEU A 241 -48.12 -4.91 -33.72
CA LEU A 241 -48.80 -5.21 -34.98
C LEU A 241 -49.74 -4.07 -35.37
N GLU A 242 -49.61 -3.60 -36.61
CA GLU A 242 -50.48 -2.62 -37.25
C GLU A 242 -51.02 -3.15 -38.57
N GLY A 243 -52.27 -3.63 -38.57
CA GLY A 243 -52.84 -4.33 -39.72
C GLY A 243 -51.99 -5.52 -40.13
N GLU A 244 -51.24 -5.39 -41.23
CA GLU A 244 -50.35 -6.43 -41.76
C GLU A 244 -48.88 -6.23 -41.37
N THR A 245 -48.51 -5.05 -40.86
CA THR A 245 -47.13 -4.67 -40.56
C THR A 245 -46.80 -5.06 -39.12
N SER A 246 -45.81 -5.93 -38.95
CA SER A 246 -45.24 -6.30 -37.65
C SER A 246 -44.00 -5.46 -37.31
N TYR A 247 -43.76 -5.25 -36.01
CA TYR A 247 -42.54 -4.64 -35.51
C TYR A 247 -41.76 -5.65 -34.67
N THR A 248 -40.50 -5.88 -35.03
CA THR A 248 -39.64 -6.88 -34.36
C THR A 248 -39.26 -6.44 -32.95
N LEU A 249 -39.47 -7.32 -31.98
CA LEU A 249 -39.01 -7.20 -30.61
C LEU A 249 -37.62 -7.83 -30.48
N LYS A 250 -36.62 -7.06 -30.04
CA LYS A 250 -35.26 -7.52 -29.79
C LYS A 250 -34.84 -7.25 -28.35
N PRO A 251 -34.55 -8.28 -27.53
CA PRO A 251 -33.98 -8.09 -26.21
C PRO A 251 -32.55 -7.52 -26.27
N ILE A 252 -32.21 -6.74 -25.25
CA ILE A 252 -30.91 -6.13 -25.00
C ILE A 252 -30.62 -6.42 -23.54
N HIS A 253 -29.63 -7.26 -23.30
CA HIS A 253 -29.21 -7.65 -21.97
C HIS A 253 -28.22 -6.61 -21.43
N SER A 254 -28.38 -6.24 -20.17
CA SER A 254 -27.43 -5.44 -19.39
C SER A 254 -26.78 -6.35 -18.36
N GLU A 255 -25.53 -6.07 -17.99
CA GLU A 255 -24.78 -6.84 -16.98
C GLU A 255 -25.38 -6.72 -15.56
N SER A 256 -26.08 -5.61 -15.25
CA SER A 256 -26.62 -5.37 -13.90
C SER A 256 -28.12 -4.99 -13.86
N ASP A 257 -28.69 -4.55 -14.99
CA ASP A 257 -30.03 -3.96 -15.05
C ASP A 257 -31.07 -4.87 -15.70
N GLY A 258 -30.75 -6.17 -15.85
CA GLY A 258 -31.61 -7.15 -16.50
C GLY A 258 -31.80 -6.88 -18.01
N VAL A 259 -33.03 -7.05 -18.50
CA VAL A 259 -33.33 -7.02 -19.94
C VAL A 259 -34.23 -5.84 -20.32
N VAL A 260 -33.78 -5.09 -21.32
CA VAL A 260 -34.56 -4.07 -22.04
C VAL A 260 -34.93 -4.58 -23.43
N TYR A 261 -36.10 -4.20 -23.94
CA TYR A 261 -36.55 -4.68 -25.26
C TYR A 261 -36.61 -3.51 -26.25
N ARG A 262 -35.94 -3.66 -27.40
CA ARG A 262 -36.01 -2.72 -28.52
C ARG A 262 -37.08 -3.17 -29.51
N LEU A 263 -37.99 -2.26 -29.83
CA LEU A 263 -39.06 -2.47 -30.79
C LEU A 263 -38.77 -1.71 -32.10
N GLY A 264 -38.59 -2.46 -33.19
CA GLY A 264 -38.14 -1.92 -34.47
C GLY A 264 -36.80 -1.17 -34.36
N SER A 265 -36.68 -0.01 -35.03
CA SER A 265 -35.44 0.76 -35.07
C SER A 265 -35.34 1.91 -34.06
N LYS A 266 -36.37 2.18 -33.24
CA LYS A 266 -36.41 3.41 -32.42
C LYS A 266 -37.00 3.30 -31.01
N ALA A 267 -37.97 2.42 -30.73
CA ALA A 267 -38.64 2.39 -29.44
C ALA A 267 -37.92 1.44 -28.46
N ILE A 268 -37.73 1.86 -27.20
CA ILE A 268 -37.19 1.03 -26.12
C ILE A 268 -38.30 0.82 -25.08
N VAL A 269 -38.58 -0.44 -24.76
CA VAL A 269 -39.49 -0.88 -23.71
C VAL A 269 -38.65 -1.29 -22.51
N LYS A 270 -38.78 -0.53 -21.42
CA LYS A 270 -37.96 -0.72 -20.20
C LYS A 270 -38.24 -2.03 -19.48
N SER A 271 -39.50 -2.43 -19.42
CA SER A 271 -39.90 -3.67 -18.77
C SER A 271 -41.21 -4.18 -19.35
N LEU A 272 -41.35 -5.50 -19.35
CA LEU A 272 -42.63 -6.19 -19.60
C LEU A 272 -43.40 -6.30 -18.28
N GLU A 273 -44.73 -6.42 -18.36
CA GLU A 273 -45.58 -6.55 -17.18
C GLU A 273 -45.93 -7.99 -16.80
N ASP A 274 -46.36 -8.81 -17.77
CA ASP A 274 -46.72 -10.22 -17.60
C ASP A 274 -46.21 -11.05 -18.80
N GLY A 275 -46.32 -12.39 -18.71
CA GLY A 275 -45.88 -13.37 -19.73
C GLY A 275 -44.63 -14.14 -19.32
N SER A 276 -44.32 -15.25 -20.01
CA SER A 276 -43.10 -16.06 -19.81
C SER A 276 -41.83 -15.19 -19.77
N MET A 277 -41.69 -14.26 -20.72
CA MET A 277 -40.55 -13.35 -20.79
C MET A 277 -40.40 -12.44 -19.57
N LYS A 278 -41.52 -12.09 -18.90
CA LYS A 278 -41.47 -11.35 -17.63
C LYS A 278 -40.97 -12.24 -16.50
N GLY A 279 -41.44 -13.49 -16.43
CA GLY A 279 -40.95 -14.46 -15.46
C GLY A 279 -39.44 -14.66 -15.57
N LEU A 280 -38.94 -14.88 -16.78
CA LEU A 280 -37.52 -15.02 -17.10
C LEU A 280 -36.72 -13.74 -16.80
N SER A 281 -37.24 -12.57 -17.19
CA SER A 281 -36.57 -11.28 -16.90
C SER A 281 -36.48 -10.99 -15.40
N ASN A 282 -37.50 -11.34 -14.61
CA ASN A 282 -37.44 -11.22 -13.16
C ASN A 282 -36.44 -12.22 -12.57
N ALA A 283 -36.38 -13.44 -13.09
CA ALA A 283 -35.40 -14.43 -12.66
C ALA A 283 -33.97 -13.97 -12.93
N LEU A 284 -33.71 -13.40 -14.12
CA LEU A 284 -32.41 -12.82 -14.48
C LEU A 284 -31.98 -11.73 -13.50
N LEU A 285 -32.89 -10.81 -13.14
CA LEU A 285 -32.62 -9.77 -12.15
C LEU A 285 -32.26 -10.34 -10.77
N VAL A 286 -32.92 -11.44 -10.36
CA VAL A 286 -32.57 -12.11 -9.10
C VAL A 286 -31.19 -12.75 -9.18
N ILE A 287 -30.87 -13.42 -10.29
CA ILE A 287 -29.55 -14.05 -10.52
C ILE A 287 -28.43 -13.01 -10.50
N GLN A 288 -28.57 -11.91 -11.24
CA GLN A 288 -27.62 -10.79 -11.25
C GLN A 288 -27.48 -10.14 -9.87
N GLY A 289 -28.60 -10.01 -9.15
CA GLY A 289 -28.59 -9.58 -7.74
C GLY A 289 -27.84 -10.54 -6.82
N THR A 290 -27.96 -11.85 -7.05
CA THR A 290 -27.23 -12.89 -6.30
C THR A 290 -25.74 -12.88 -6.62
N GLN A 291 -25.33 -12.72 -7.89
CA GLN A 291 -23.91 -12.52 -8.26
C GLN A 291 -23.34 -11.30 -7.53
N THR A 292 -24.06 -10.17 -7.55
CA THR A 292 -23.64 -8.94 -6.85
C THR A 292 -23.47 -9.17 -5.34
N GLN A 293 -24.36 -9.94 -4.72
CA GLN A 293 -24.25 -10.29 -3.29
C GLN A 293 -23.09 -11.23 -3.02
N LEU A 294 -22.81 -12.18 -3.92
CA LEU A 294 -21.68 -13.10 -3.81
C LEU A 294 -20.34 -12.35 -3.94
N ASP A 295 -20.25 -11.41 -4.88
CA ASP A 295 -19.09 -10.52 -5.04
C ASP A 295 -18.89 -9.65 -3.80
N ALA A 296 -19.96 -9.05 -3.26
CA ALA A 296 -19.91 -8.27 -2.03
C ALA A 296 -19.45 -9.10 -0.82
N LEU A 297 -19.93 -10.34 -0.71
CA LEU A 297 -19.49 -11.28 0.32
C LEU A 297 -18.00 -11.62 0.16
N THR A 298 -17.57 -11.94 -1.06
CA THR A 298 -16.17 -12.26 -1.38
C THR A 298 -15.25 -11.10 -1.02
N ASN A 299 -15.59 -9.90 -1.47
CA ASN A 299 -14.82 -8.69 -1.21
C ASN A 299 -14.69 -8.41 0.30
N ARG A 300 -15.81 -8.52 1.05
CA ARG A 300 -15.78 -8.38 2.50
C ARG A 300 -14.93 -9.44 3.18
N PHE A 301 -15.09 -10.71 2.80
CA PHE A 301 -14.32 -11.83 3.35
C PHE A 301 -12.82 -11.65 3.11
N VAL A 302 -12.41 -11.37 1.87
CA VAL A 302 -11.00 -11.15 1.50
C VAL A 302 -10.42 -9.99 2.30
N SER A 303 -11.14 -8.86 2.39
CA SER A 303 -10.69 -7.69 3.13
C SER A 303 -10.50 -7.96 4.63
N GLU A 304 -11.50 -8.54 5.30
CA GLU A 304 -11.45 -8.81 6.74
C GLU A 304 -10.40 -9.88 7.08
N ILE A 305 -10.31 -10.96 6.31
CA ILE A 305 -9.34 -12.04 6.54
C ILE A 305 -7.91 -11.58 6.26
N ASN A 306 -7.67 -10.84 5.19
CA ASN A 306 -6.35 -10.27 4.91
C ASN A 306 -5.95 -9.28 6.01
N ALA A 307 -6.86 -8.40 6.44
CA ALA A 307 -6.58 -7.47 7.53
C ALA A 307 -6.21 -8.19 8.83
N ALA A 308 -6.95 -9.26 9.18
CA ALA A 308 -6.64 -10.07 10.36
C ALA A 308 -5.28 -10.79 10.23
N HIS A 309 -4.98 -11.36 9.06
CA HIS A 309 -3.75 -12.13 8.85
C HIS A 309 -2.50 -11.25 8.79
N THR A 310 -2.58 -10.09 8.13
CA THR A 310 -1.45 -9.13 8.06
C THR A 310 -1.10 -8.52 9.42
N ALA A 311 -2.01 -8.55 10.40
CA ALA A 311 -1.74 -8.13 11.78
C ALA A 311 -0.98 -9.18 12.60
N GLY A 312 -0.89 -10.42 12.12
CA GLY A 312 -0.19 -11.51 12.80
C GLY A 312 1.26 -11.72 12.34
N ILE A 313 1.94 -12.65 13.00
CA ILE A 313 3.26 -13.16 12.61
C ILE A 313 3.18 -14.65 12.26
N ASP A 314 3.97 -15.05 11.27
CA ASP A 314 4.04 -16.39 10.74
C ASP A 314 4.93 -17.32 11.59
N PHE A 315 5.15 -18.56 11.14
CA PHE A 315 5.98 -19.53 11.87
C PHE A 315 7.46 -19.12 11.94
N ASP A 316 7.95 -18.34 10.98
CA ASP A 316 9.34 -17.86 10.91
C ASP A 316 9.55 -16.56 11.72
N GLY A 317 8.47 -15.94 12.20
CA GLY A 317 8.49 -14.64 12.87
C GLY A 317 8.40 -13.46 11.89
N ASP A 318 8.12 -13.71 10.61
CA ASP A 318 7.84 -12.65 9.63
C ASP A 318 6.39 -12.17 9.78
N LEU A 319 6.12 -10.92 9.40
CA LEU A 319 4.75 -10.39 9.34
C LEU A 319 3.90 -11.17 8.31
N GLY A 320 2.64 -11.41 8.66
CA GLY A 320 1.68 -12.03 7.77
C GLY A 320 1.50 -11.23 6.48
N LYS A 321 1.39 -11.95 5.36
CA LYS A 321 1.04 -11.39 4.05
C LYS A 321 -0.44 -11.62 3.75
N GLU A 322 -0.95 -11.09 2.66
CA GLU A 322 -2.33 -11.29 2.25
C GLU A 322 -2.61 -12.77 1.93
N LEU A 323 -3.75 -13.29 2.37
CA LEU A 323 -4.17 -14.68 2.17
C LEU A 323 -4.89 -14.88 0.85
N PHE A 324 -5.74 -13.93 0.49
CA PHE A 324 -6.62 -14.00 -0.68
C PHE A 324 -6.51 -12.75 -1.55
N THR A 325 -6.91 -12.86 -2.81
CA THR A 325 -7.15 -11.71 -3.69
C THR A 325 -8.35 -11.97 -4.58
N ALA A 326 -9.10 -10.93 -4.95
CA ALA A 326 -10.30 -11.04 -5.78
C ALA A 326 -10.58 -9.79 -6.65
N ARG A 327 -10.13 -8.62 -6.20
CA ARG A 327 -10.39 -7.33 -6.85
C ARG A 327 -9.52 -7.12 -8.09
N ALA A 328 -10.14 -6.54 -9.12
CA ALA A 328 -9.48 -6.09 -10.34
C ALA A 328 -10.04 -4.72 -10.73
N PHE A 329 -9.27 -3.93 -11.47
CA PHE A 329 -9.66 -2.58 -11.90
C PHE A 329 -9.79 -2.46 -13.41
N SER A 330 -10.77 -1.66 -13.85
CA SER A 330 -10.85 -1.15 -15.22
C SER A 330 -10.47 0.33 -15.25
N LEU A 331 -9.82 0.73 -16.35
CA LEU A 331 -9.42 2.11 -16.57
C LEU A 331 -10.35 2.78 -17.58
N GLU A 332 -10.95 3.89 -17.17
CA GLU A 332 -11.80 4.73 -18.01
C GLU A 332 -11.13 6.09 -18.24
N GLN A 333 -10.60 6.31 -19.44
CA GLN A 333 -10.00 7.61 -19.80
C GLN A 333 -11.08 8.64 -20.14
N ALA A 334 -10.93 9.88 -19.68
CA ALA A 334 -11.88 10.93 -19.99
C ALA A 334 -11.82 11.30 -21.49
N LYS A 335 -13.00 11.43 -22.12
CA LYS A 335 -13.11 11.84 -23.54
C LYS A 335 -12.60 13.25 -23.81
N THR A 336 -12.39 14.05 -22.76
CA THR A 336 -11.87 15.41 -22.80
C THR A 336 -10.34 15.47 -22.78
N ASN A 337 -9.65 14.34 -22.63
CA ASN A 337 -8.19 14.30 -22.62
C ASN A 337 -7.61 14.83 -23.93
N SER A 338 -6.47 15.50 -23.81
CA SER A 338 -5.75 16.07 -24.95
C SER A 338 -5.21 15.02 -25.92
N GLN A 339 -4.98 13.80 -25.43
CA GLN A 339 -4.53 12.63 -26.17
C GLN A 339 -4.93 11.34 -25.45
N VAL A 340 -4.78 10.20 -26.11
CA VAL A 340 -4.88 8.89 -25.45
C VAL A 340 -3.65 8.71 -24.56
N LEU A 341 -3.88 8.42 -23.28
CA LEU A 341 -2.83 8.18 -22.31
C LEU A 341 -2.38 6.72 -22.38
N ASP A 342 -1.07 6.48 -22.38
CA ASP A 342 -0.51 5.15 -22.18
C ASP A 342 -0.34 4.91 -20.68
N ILE A 343 -1.21 4.08 -20.13
CA ILE A 343 -1.32 3.81 -18.70
C ILE A 343 -1.06 2.32 -18.47
N ASN A 344 -0.06 2.02 -17.65
CA ASN A 344 0.24 0.67 -17.19
C ASN A 344 -0.08 0.57 -15.69
N VAL A 345 -0.77 -0.50 -15.30
CA VAL A 345 -1.18 -0.74 -13.92
C VAL A 345 -0.44 -1.96 -13.41
N LEU A 346 0.48 -1.77 -12.47
CA LEU A 346 1.14 -2.87 -11.79
C LEU A 346 0.37 -3.17 -10.50
N GLU A 347 -0.23 -4.34 -10.48
CA GLU A 347 -1.06 -4.79 -9.36
C GLU A 347 -0.24 -5.67 -8.42
N VAL A 348 -0.41 -5.48 -7.12
CA VAL A 348 0.14 -6.37 -6.10
C VAL A 348 -1.02 -7.23 -5.56
N PRO A 349 -1.07 -8.54 -5.89
CA PRO A 349 -2.13 -9.43 -5.44
C PRO A 349 -2.33 -9.36 -3.93
N GLY A 350 -3.59 -9.26 -3.50
CA GLY A 350 -4.01 -9.15 -2.10
C GLY A 350 -4.06 -7.73 -1.55
N LYS A 351 -3.11 -6.87 -1.94
CA LYS A 351 -3.12 -5.44 -1.54
C LYS A 351 -4.06 -4.60 -2.40
N ILE A 352 -4.23 -4.99 -3.65
CA ILE A 352 -5.21 -4.42 -4.58
C ILE A 352 -6.64 -4.39 -4.00
N ASP A 353 -6.98 -5.34 -3.14
CA ASP A 353 -8.31 -5.48 -2.52
C ASP A 353 -8.63 -4.36 -1.51
N GLN A 354 -7.61 -3.63 -1.02
CA GLN A 354 -7.79 -2.49 -0.12
C GLN A 354 -7.86 -1.14 -0.86
N VAL A 355 -7.52 -1.13 -2.14
CA VAL A 355 -7.47 0.08 -2.96
C VAL A 355 -8.91 0.50 -3.30
N PRO A 356 -9.34 1.74 -3.02
CA PRO A 356 -10.66 2.23 -3.42
C PRO A 356 -10.67 2.68 -4.89
N ASP A 357 -11.87 2.90 -5.43
CA ASP A 357 -12.04 3.60 -6.70
C ASP A 357 -11.35 4.97 -6.65
N ALA A 358 -10.68 5.35 -7.74
CA ALA A 358 -9.90 6.57 -7.79
C ALA A 358 -10.06 7.31 -9.12
N THR A 359 -10.00 8.63 -9.05
CA THR A 359 -9.96 9.54 -10.20
C THR A 359 -8.64 10.30 -10.22
N PHE A 360 -7.90 10.17 -11.30
CA PHE A 360 -6.57 10.74 -11.46
C PHE A 360 -6.67 12.00 -12.30
N HIS A 361 -6.06 13.08 -11.82
CA HIS A 361 -6.02 14.37 -12.50
C HIS A 361 -4.57 14.84 -12.61
N TYR A 362 -4.16 15.26 -13.80
CA TYR A 362 -2.84 15.84 -14.00
C TYR A 362 -2.86 17.36 -13.78
N SER A 363 -1.94 17.86 -12.94
CA SER A 363 -1.74 19.29 -12.71
C SER A 363 -0.40 19.76 -13.25
N ALA A 364 -0.42 20.72 -14.16
CA ALA A 364 0.80 21.33 -14.70
C ALA A 364 1.52 22.24 -13.69
N ALA A 365 0.83 22.74 -12.66
CA ALA A 365 1.42 23.59 -11.63
C ALA A 365 2.42 22.81 -10.76
N THR A 366 2.10 21.56 -10.43
CA THR A 366 2.95 20.65 -9.63
C THR A 366 3.71 19.63 -10.47
N ALA A 367 3.42 19.57 -11.78
CA ALA A 367 3.92 18.55 -12.71
C ALA A 367 3.70 17.12 -12.19
N SER A 368 2.52 16.87 -11.60
CA SER A 368 2.16 15.61 -10.95
C SER A 368 0.72 15.19 -11.25
N TRP A 369 0.51 13.88 -11.24
CA TRP A 369 -0.79 13.23 -11.13
C TRP A 369 -1.23 13.18 -9.67
N ASN A 370 -2.49 13.53 -9.44
CA ASN A 370 -3.13 13.47 -8.13
C ASN A 370 -4.34 12.51 -8.22
N ALA A 371 -4.35 11.48 -7.38
CA ALA A 371 -5.42 10.50 -7.29
C ALA A 371 -6.41 10.91 -6.19
N TYR A 372 -7.70 10.98 -6.51
CA TYR A 372 -8.76 11.34 -5.58
C TYR A 372 -9.80 10.22 -5.46
N ASP A 373 -10.26 9.96 -4.25
CA ASP A 373 -11.44 9.13 -3.98
C ASP A 373 -12.73 9.83 -4.48
N LEU A 374 -13.84 9.09 -4.53
CA LEU A 374 -15.19 9.56 -4.84
C LEU A 374 -15.64 10.77 -4.00
N ASN A 375 -15.07 10.95 -2.81
CA ASN A 375 -15.33 12.09 -1.92
C ASN A 375 -14.38 13.28 -2.12
N ASN A 376 -13.60 13.31 -3.22
CA ASN A 376 -12.55 14.29 -3.50
C ASN A 376 -11.42 14.34 -2.44
N LYS A 377 -11.21 13.25 -1.69
CA LYS A 377 -10.06 13.12 -0.78
C LYS A 377 -8.84 12.69 -1.58
N LEU A 378 -7.71 13.40 -1.45
CA LEU A 378 -6.45 13.01 -2.06
C LEU A 378 -5.95 11.68 -1.45
N LEU A 379 -5.71 10.68 -2.30
CA LEU A 379 -5.22 9.35 -1.94
C LEU A 379 -3.71 9.24 -2.13
N ALA A 380 -3.22 9.65 -3.29
CA ALA A 380 -1.82 9.54 -3.68
C ALA A 380 -1.47 10.60 -4.73
N SER A 381 -0.18 10.91 -4.86
CA SER A 381 0.33 11.80 -5.90
C SER A 381 1.69 11.35 -6.42
N GLY A 382 1.98 11.54 -7.71
CA GLY A 382 3.26 11.20 -8.30
C GLY A 382 3.44 11.77 -9.70
N ARG A 383 4.69 11.85 -10.22
CA ARG A 383 4.97 12.49 -11.52
C ARG A 383 4.65 11.59 -12.71
N SER A 384 5.26 10.41 -12.76
CA SER A 384 5.02 9.38 -13.79
C SER A 384 4.53 8.05 -13.19
N GLN A 385 4.72 7.86 -11.89
CA GLN A 385 4.30 6.69 -11.15
C GLN A 385 3.53 7.13 -9.92
N ILE A 386 2.33 6.59 -9.72
CA ILE A 386 1.45 6.86 -8.59
C ILE A 386 1.27 5.55 -7.83
N ASP A 387 1.82 5.49 -6.63
CA ASP A 387 1.65 4.35 -5.72
C ASP A 387 0.43 4.58 -4.83
N MET A 388 -0.52 3.64 -4.86
CA MET A 388 -1.72 3.69 -4.03
C MET A 388 -1.77 2.58 -2.96
N GLY A 389 -0.62 2.01 -2.59
CA GLY A 389 -0.54 1.03 -1.50
C GLY A 389 -1.06 -0.37 -1.87
N GLY A 390 -0.99 -0.74 -3.14
CA GLY A 390 -1.46 -2.04 -3.65
C GLY A 390 -1.59 -2.07 -5.17
N VAL A 391 -1.66 -0.89 -5.78
CA VAL A 391 -1.58 -0.67 -7.21
C VAL A 391 -0.60 0.46 -7.48
N ILE A 392 0.28 0.24 -8.45
CA ILE A 392 1.18 1.25 -8.98
C ILE A 392 0.71 1.61 -10.38
N VAL A 393 0.23 2.84 -10.56
CA VAL A 393 -0.20 3.36 -11.85
C VAL A 393 0.95 4.11 -12.50
N GLN A 394 1.40 3.66 -13.66
CA GLN A 394 2.44 4.29 -14.46
C GLN A 394 1.82 4.97 -15.68
N VAL A 395 2.11 6.25 -15.87
CA VAL A 395 1.70 7.01 -17.05
C VAL A 395 2.94 7.34 -17.87
N ASN A 396 3.06 6.70 -19.04
CA ASN A 396 4.25 6.81 -19.89
C ASN A 396 4.18 8.00 -20.86
N THR A 397 2.98 8.54 -21.09
CA THR A 397 2.76 9.70 -21.96
C THR A 397 2.92 11.02 -21.21
N LEU A 398 3.50 12.03 -21.88
CA LEU A 398 3.60 13.38 -21.34
C LEU A 398 2.22 14.05 -21.28
N ALA A 399 1.61 14.11 -20.10
CA ALA A 399 0.26 14.63 -19.88
C ALA A 399 0.20 16.17 -19.91
N ARG A 400 -0.98 16.71 -20.21
CA ARG A 400 -1.28 18.15 -20.16
C ARG A 400 -2.26 18.46 -19.05
N ASP A 401 -2.24 19.71 -18.59
CA ASP A 401 -3.12 20.18 -17.51
C ASP A 401 -4.59 19.84 -17.81
N GLY A 402 -5.25 19.19 -16.87
CA GLY A 402 -6.65 18.79 -16.99
C GLY A 402 -6.89 17.42 -17.64
N ASP A 403 -5.85 16.70 -18.08
CA ASP A 403 -5.99 15.29 -18.47
C ASP A 403 -6.40 14.45 -17.24
N SER A 404 -7.35 13.53 -17.41
CA SER A 404 -7.87 12.69 -16.33
C SER A 404 -8.28 11.29 -16.77
N PHE A 405 -8.24 10.35 -15.82
CA PHE A 405 -8.75 9.00 -15.99
C PHE A 405 -9.30 8.48 -14.67
N ALA A 406 -10.28 7.57 -14.73
CA ALA A 406 -10.84 6.89 -13.58
C ALA A 406 -10.38 5.44 -13.55
N MET A 407 -10.13 4.94 -12.35
CA MET A 407 -9.90 3.53 -12.06
C MET A 407 -11.08 3.03 -11.23
N ARG A 408 -11.84 2.07 -11.78
CA ARG A 408 -13.08 1.56 -11.19
C ARG A 408 -12.94 0.07 -10.93
N ALA A 409 -13.32 -0.38 -9.74
CA ALA A 409 -13.39 -1.80 -9.43
C ALA A 409 -14.37 -2.49 -10.40
N THR A 410 -13.96 -3.65 -10.92
CA THR A 410 -14.78 -4.45 -11.83
C THR A 410 -15.51 -5.53 -11.03
N SER A 411 -16.79 -5.79 -11.35
CA SER A 411 -17.55 -6.89 -10.77
C SER A 411 -16.94 -8.26 -11.10
N GLY A 412 -17.35 -9.32 -10.41
CA GLY A 412 -16.82 -10.68 -10.55
C GLY A 412 -15.66 -10.98 -9.60
N GLU A 413 -15.60 -10.35 -8.43
CA GLU A 413 -14.66 -10.70 -7.36
C GLU A 413 -14.74 -12.19 -7.01
N ALA A 414 -15.94 -12.76 -6.97
CA ALA A 414 -16.16 -14.17 -6.63
C ALA A 414 -15.56 -15.14 -7.66
N SER A 415 -15.52 -14.78 -8.95
CA SER A 415 -14.94 -15.62 -10.01
C SER A 415 -13.42 -15.52 -10.12
N ARG A 416 -12.83 -14.47 -9.54
CA ARG A 416 -11.39 -14.21 -9.52
C ARG A 416 -10.74 -14.51 -8.18
N MET A 417 -11.49 -15.05 -7.22
CA MET A 417 -10.96 -15.30 -5.90
C MET A 417 -9.82 -16.32 -5.97
N GLN A 418 -8.67 -15.95 -5.41
CA GLN A 418 -7.48 -16.79 -5.38
C GLN A 418 -6.84 -16.81 -4.00
N PHE A 419 -6.38 -17.99 -3.57
CA PHE A 419 -5.54 -18.16 -2.39
C PHE A 419 -4.05 -17.94 -2.74
N LEU A 420 -3.37 -17.07 -2.00
CA LEU A 420 -2.02 -16.59 -2.34
C LEU A 420 -0.88 -17.38 -1.68
N LEU A 421 -1.11 -18.00 -0.51
CA LEU A 421 -0.04 -18.69 0.20
C LEU A 421 0.28 -20.05 -0.43
N LYS A 422 1.58 -20.30 -0.64
CA LYS A 422 2.10 -21.57 -1.16
C LYS A 422 2.68 -22.49 -0.07
N ASN A 423 2.80 -21.99 1.16
CA ASN A 423 3.39 -22.72 2.27
C ASN A 423 2.63 -22.41 3.57
N GLY A 424 2.19 -23.45 4.29
CA GLY A 424 1.49 -23.31 5.57
C GLY A 424 2.31 -22.63 6.68
N ARG A 425 3.65 -22.61 6.59
CA ARG A 425 4.53 -21.87 7.50
C ARG A 425 4.26 -20.36 7.47
N LYS A 426 3.80 -19.85 6.31
CA LYS A 426 3.47 -18.43 6.10
C LYS A 426 2.09 -18.02 6.63
N ILE A 427 1.35 -18.94 7.25
CA ILE A 427 0.11 -18.60 7.95
C ILE A 427 0.46 -17.85 9.25
N ALA A 428 0.00 -16.62 9.38
CA ALA A 428 0.18 -15.77 10.54
C ALA A 428 -0.83 -16.14 11.63
N ALA A 429 -0.37 -16.90 12.61
CA ALA A 429 -1.21 -17.45 13.69
C ALA A 429 -0.88 -16.85 15.07
N ALA A 430 0.21 -16.10 15.19
CA ALA A 430 0.62 -15.46 16.43
C ALA A 430 0.43 -13.94 16.33
N SER A 431 0.24 -13.30 17.49
CA SER A 431 0.19 -11.85 17.60
C SER A 431 1.59 -11.25 17.42
N ASN A 432 1.69 -10.09 16.76
CA ASN A 432 2.93 -9.32 16.68
C ASN A 432 3.37 -8.74 18.04
N TYR A 433 2.46 -8.62 19.00
CA TYR A 433 2.75 -8.08 20.32
C TYR A 433 2.47 -9.10 21.41
N ILE A 434 3.44 -9.25 22.32
CA ILE A 434 3.29 -10.00 23.57
C ILE A 434 3.40 -8.99 24.71
N PHE A 435 2.33 -8.87 25.49
CA PHE A 435 2.32 -8.04 26.69
C PHE A 435 2.34 -8.96 27.90
N THR A 436 3.50 -9.05 28.55
CA THR A 436 3.65 -9.80 29.80
C THR A 436 3.85 -8.82 30.95
N PRO A 437 3.06 -8.93 32.03
CA PRO A 437 3.30 -8.14 33.23
C PRO A 437 4.68 -8.49 33.80
N ASN A 438 5.42 -7.47 34.22
CA ASN A 438 6.70 -7.68 34.89
C ASN A 438 6.45 -8.35 36.24
N SER A 439 7.21 -9.40 36.56
CA SER A 439 7.12 -10.13 37.84
C SER A 439 7.41 -9.26 39.07
N ALA A 440 8.03 -8.08 38.91
CA ALA A 440 8.25 -7.11 39.97
C ALA A 440 7.04 -6.20 40.25
N ASN A 441 5.98 -6.25 39.43
CA ASN A 441 4.79 -5.41 39.62
C ASN A 441 4.04 -5.83 40.89
N THR A 442 3.86 -4.90 41.82
CA THR A 442 3.15 -5.12 43.09
C THR A 442 1.70 -4.61 43.09
N GLY A 443 1.29 -3.92 42.02
CA GLY A 443 -0.06 -3.36 41.85
C GLY A 443 -0.98 -4.22 40.98
N SER A 444 -2.29 -3.99 41.07
CA SER A 444 -3.34 -4.69 40.31
C SER A 444 -3.77 -3.99 39.02
N SER A 445 -3.02 -2.99 38.55
CA SER A 445 -3.37 -2.23 37.34
C SER A 445 -3.29 -3.10 36.09
N VAL A 446 -4.35 -3.05 35.29
CA VAL A 446 -4.44 -3.75 34.00
C VAL A 446 -4.02 -2.79 32.89
N LEU A 447 -3.02 -3.18 32.10
CA LEU A 447 -2.63 -2.46 30.89
C LEU A 447 -3.60 -2.81 29.76
N VAL A 448 -4.23 -1.79 29.17
CA VAL A 448 -5.00 -1.92 27.94
C VAL A 448 -4.23 -1.22 26.83
N VAL A 449 -3.93 -1.95 25.75
CA VAL A 449 -3.24 -1.41 24.57
C VAL A 449 -4.21 -1.46 23.41
N ASN A 450 -4.47 -0.29 22.80
CA ASN A 450 -5.30 -0.18 21.61
C ASN A 450 -4.44 0.27 20.44
N PRO A 451 -4.63 -0.30 19.23
CA PRO A 451 -4.01 0.22 18.02
C PRO A 451 -4.48 1.66 17.78
N HIS A 452 -3.55 2.53 17.37
CA HIS A 452 -3.82 3.91 17.03
C HIS A 452 -3.52 4.12 15.54
N GLU A 453 -4.51 4.60 14.78
CA GLU A 453 -4.29 4.97 13.38
C GLU A 453 -3.38 6.20 13.32
N MET A 454 -2.26 6.05 12.61
CA MET A 454 -1.29 7.13 12.44
C MET A 454 -1.79 8.11 11.38
N SER A 455 -1.75 9.41 11.70
CA SER A 455 -2.09 10.45 10.72
C SER A 455 -1.13 10.43 9.52
N PRO A 456 -1.64 10.69 8.30
CA PRO A 456 -0.84 10.71 7.08
C PRO A 456 0.28 11.76 7.16
N ILE A 457 1.42 11.45 6.55
CA ILE A 457 2.63 12.29 6.58
C ILE A 457 2.51 13.36 5.50
N ASN A 458 2.61 14.64 5.88
CA ASN A 458 2.62 15.77 4.94
C ASN A 458 4.05 16.16 4.53
N LEU A 459 4.86 15.16 4.16
CA LEU A 459 6.23 15.33 3.70
C LEU A 459 6.45 14.41 2.50
N SER A 460 7.30 14.81 1.56
CA SER A 460 7.69 13.96 0.44
C SER A 460 8.56 12.79 0.90
N SER A 461 8.53 11.70 0.14
CA SER A 461 9.43 10.58 0.40
C SER A 461 10.87 10.98 0.09
N LEU A 462 11.82 10.45 0.86
CA LEU A 462 13.24 10.71 0.62
C LEU A 462 13.69 10.27 -0.78
N GLY A 463 13.07 9.22 -1.33
CA GLY A 463 13.35 8.72 -2.69
C GLY A 463 12.95 9.71 -3.79
N ASP A 464 11.92 10.52 -3.56
CA ASP A 464 11.49 11.56 -4.51
C ASP A 464 12.31 12.85 -4.39
N LEU A 465 12.86 13.12 -3.21
CA LEU A 465 13.64 14.33 -2.91
C LEU A 465 15.11 14.20 -3.32
N THR A 466 15.64 12.98 -3.34
CA THR A 466 17.05 12.71 -3.61
C THR A 466 17.23 12.03 -4.95
N THR A 467 18.42 12.16 -5.52
CA THR A 467 18.82 11.51 -6.79
C THR A 467 19.14 10.03 -6.63
N ASN A 468 18.95 9.46 -5.42
CA ASN A 468 19.30 8.09 -5.05
C ASN A 468 20.73 7.70 -5.46
N SER A 469 21.69 8.61 -5.25
CA SER A 469 23.10 8.44 -5.61
C SER A 469 24.00 9.00 -4.51
N ILE A 470 25.08 8.29 -4.20
CA ILE A 470 26.11 8.75 -3.25
C ILE A 470 27.16 9.66 -3.91
N SER A 471 26.99 9.92 -5.21
CA SER A 471 27.96 10.67 -6.01
C SER A 471 27.91 12.17 -5.69
N PRO A 472 29.06 12.83 -5.43
CA PRO A 472 29.10 14.25 -5.12
C PRO A 472 28.68 15.13 -6.32
N VAL A 473 28.63 14.59 -7.54
CA VAL A 473 28.15 15.33 -8.73
C VAL A 473 26.63 15.30 -8.91
N SER A 474 25.92 14.48 -8.13
CA SER A 474 24.46 14.32 -8.21
C SER A 474 23.86 14.63 -6.85
N TYR A 475 24.02 15.86 -6.39
CA TYR A 475 23.53 16.33 -5.09
C TYR A 475 22.16 17.00 -5.18
N THR A 476 21.45 17.03 -4.06
CA THR A 476 20.26 17.87 -3.85
C THR A 476 20.63 18.96 -2.85
N GLU A 477 20.31 20.22 -3.18
CA GLU A 477 20.53 21.36 -2.29
C GLU A 477 19.25 21.74 -1.55
N PHE A 478 19.35 21.96 -0.23
CA PHE A 478 18.21 22.36 0.59
C PHE A 478 18.29 23.85 0.92
N LEU A 479 17.28 24.62 0.47
CA LEU A 479 17.23 26.07 0.64
C LEU A 479 17.01 26.53 2.09
N LYS A 480 16.42 25.66 2.92
CA LYS A 480 16.14 25.92 4.34
C LYS A 480 16.27 24.63 5.14
N GLY A 481 16.72 24.75 6.38
CA GLY A 481 16.66 23.65 7.36
C GLY A 481 15.24 23.40 7.85
N GLY A 482 14.97 22.18 8.32
CA GLY A 482 13.66 21.76 8.83
C GLY A 482 13.41 20.27 8.60
N ALA A 483 12.16 19.83 8.71
CA ALA A 483 11.78 18.49 8.31
C ALA A 483 11.80 18.38 6.79
N VAL A 484 12.75 17.61 6.27
CA VAL A 484 13.04 17.56 4.83
C VAL A 484 12.18 16.50 4.12
N GLY A 485 11.96 15.35 4.75
CA GLY A 485 11.26 14.22 4.15
C GLY A 485 11.12 13.07 5.14
N TYR A 486 10.44 11.99 4.73
CA TYR A 486 10.33 10.78 5.52
C TYR A 486 10.92 9.56 4.80
N ILE A 487 11.34 8.56 5.58
CA ILE A 487 11.79 7.27 5.08
C ILE A 487 10.56 6.36 4.95
N PRO A 488 10.24 5.83 3.74
CA PRO A 488 9.08 4.97 3.54
C PRO A 488 9.10 3.70 4.40
N ALA A 489 7.91 3.23 4.78
CA ALA A 489 7.77 1.94 5.44
C ALA A 489 8.27 0.81 4.52
N GLY A 490 8.97 -0.18 5.10
CA GLY A 490 9.56 -1.29 4.35
C GLY A 490 10.96 -1.01 3.79
N THR A 491 11.55 0.16 4.07
CA THR A 491 12.95 0.44 3.69
C THR A 491 13.92 -0.42 4.50
N GLU A 492 14.70 -1.28 3.83
CA GLU A 492 15.67 -2.17 4.47
C GLU A 492 16.98 -1.47 4.85
N SER A 493 17.43 -0.50 4.03
CA SER A 493 18.66 0.24 4.27
C SER A 493 18.58 1.67 3.73
N VAL A 494 19.25 2.60 4.42
CA VAL A 494 19.37 4.00 4.01
C VAL A 494 20.80 4.45 4.24
N GLN A 495 21.42 5.05 3.22
CA GLN A 495 22.73 5.68 3.31
C GLN A 495 22.60 7.15 2.94
N LEU A 496 23.01 8.03 3.84
CA LEU A 496 22.99 9.47 3.65
C LEU A 496 24.42 9.99 3.73
N ALA A 497 24.83 10.75 2.71
CA ALA A 497 26.08 11.49 2.74
C ALA A 497 25.80 12.98 2.58
N SER A 498 26.52 13.77 3.38
CA SER A 498 26.50 15.22 3.36
C SER A 498 27.93 15.69 3.18
N PHE A 499 28.20 16.40 2.09
CA PHE A 499 29.51 16.92 1.79
C PHE A 499 29.49 18.44 1.95
N GLY A 500 30.52 18.98 2.59
CA GLY A 500 30.75 20.43 2.57
C GLY A 500 31.30 20.83 1.20
N GLN A 501 31.07 22.09 0.84
CA GLN A 501 31.63 22.66 -0.37
C GLN A 501 32.86 23.51 -0.02
N ASP A 502 33.99 23.19 -0.64
CA ASP A 502 35.16 24.04 -0.55
C ASP A 502 34.93 25.36 -1.31
N PRO A 503 35.49 26.48 -0.83
CA PRO A 503 35.33 27.77 -1.46
C PRO A 503 35.96 27.76 -2.86
N VAL A 504 35.26 28.34 -3.83
CA VAL A 504 35.68 28.41 -5.23
C VAL A 504 35.80 29.87 -5.65
N LEU A 505 36.94 30.22 -6.25
CA LEU A 505 37.16 31.51 -6.89
C LEU A 505 37.03 31.33 -8.41
N ASN A 506 36.01 31.94 -9.01
CA ASN A 506 35.81 31.95 -10.46
C ASN A 506 36.33 33.27 -11.05
N LEU A 507 37.44 33.17 -11.79
CA LEU A 507 38.07 34.25 -12.54
C LEU A 507 37.51 34.28 -13.96
N ASN A 508 36.57 35.19 -14.23
CA ASN A 508 35.89 35.27 -15.52
C ASN A 508 36.63 36.22 -16.48
N PHE A 509 37.05 35.70 -17.63
CA PHE A 509 37.63 36.49 -18.72
C PHE A 509 37.23 35.88 -20.08
N ASN A 510 36.64 36.70 -20.95
CA ASN A 510 36.02 36.24 -22.21
C ASN A 510 37.02 35.61 -23.21
N SER A 511 38.31 35.94 -23.10
CA SER A 511 39.37 35.35 -23.93
C SER A 511 40.70 35.42 -23.20
N ILE A 512 41.46 34.31 -23.21
CA ILE A 512 42.77 34.22 -22.55
C ILE A 512 43.78 35.24 -23.08
N GLY A 513 43.73 35.58 -24.37
CA GLY A 513 44.63 36.57 -24.98
C GLY A 513 44.40 38.00 -24.47
N SER A 514 43.29 38.25 -23.76
CA SER A 514 43.03 39.52 -23.08
C SER A 514 43.51 39.52 -21.63
N LEU A 515 43.87 38.38 -21.04
CA LEU A 515 44.25 38.30 -19.63
C LEU A 515 45.64 38.92 -19.40
N SER A 516 45.70 39.97 -18.59
CA SER A 516 46.96 40.62 -18.21
C SER A 516 47.46 40.20 -16.82
N GLY A 517 46.58 39.68 -15.98
CA GLY A 517 46.90 39.29 -14.61
C GLY A 517 45.63 39.16 -13.77
N PHE A 518 45.78 38.62 -12.57
CA PHE A 518 44.71 38.50 -11.59
C PHE A 518 45.29 38.54 -10.18
N ASN A 519 44.47 38.92 -9.22
CA ASN A 519 44.83 38.87 -7.81
C ASN A 519 43.71 38.23 -7.00
N PHE A 520 44.05 37.65 -5.85
CA PHE A 520 43.07 37.17 -4.89
C PHE A 520 43.59 37.29 -3.46
N THR A 521 42.67 37.39 -2.52
CA THR A 521 42.99 37.51 -1.09
C THR A 521 42.53 36.28 -0.34
N ILE A 522 43.45 35.63 0.39
CA ILE A 522 43.17 34.49 1.27
C ILE A 522 43.83 34.77 2.62
N SER A 523 43.11 34.51 3.72
CA SER A 523 43.61 34.70 5.09
C SER A 523 44.16 36.11 5.38
N GLY A 524 43.63 37.13 4.68
CA GLY A 524 44.05 38.53 4.82
C GLY A 524 45.21 38.95 3.92
N ASP A 525 45.82 38.03 3.18
CA ASP A 525 46.94 38.30 2.27
C ASP A 525 46.51 38.29 0.81
N THR A 526 46.90 39.32 0.06
CA THR A 526 46.63 39.43 -1.37
C THR A 526 47.81 38.90 -2.19
N TYR A 527 47.52 37.96 -3.10
CA TYR A 527 48.48 37.36 -4.03
C TYR A 527 48.17 37.83 -5.45
N SER A 528 49.15 38.39 -6.14
CA SER A 528 49.01 38.91 -7.51
C SER A 528 49.83 38.11 -8.50
N PHE A 529 49.21 37.74 -9.61
CA PHE A 529 49.79 37.00 -10.73
C PHE A 529 49.73 37.84 -12.02
N PRO A 530 50.71 37.74 -12.92
CA PRO A 530 52.00 37.04 -12.77
C PRO A 530 53.00 37.85 -11.93
N GLU A 531 54.03 37.20 -11.38
CA GLU A 531 55.00 37.82 -10.47
C GLU A 531 55.93 38.85 -11.16
N ASN A 532 56.35 38.57 -12.39
CA ASN A 532 57.33 39.37 -13.14
C ASN A 532 56.97 39.51 -14.63
N ASP A 533 57.67 40.41 -15.34
CA ASP A 533 57.39 40.71 -16.75
C ASP A 533 57.65 39.52 -17.70
N ASP A 534 58.57 38.60 -17.35
CA ASP A 534 58.82 37.39 -18.12
C ASP A 534 57.62 36.43 -18.07
N GLN A 535 57.02 36.25 -16.90
CA GLN A 535 55.78 35.50 -16.73
C GLN A 535 54.58 36.21 -17.36
N LYS A 536 54.57 37.54 -17.40
CA LYS A 536 53.55 38.30 -18.12
C LYS A 536 53.59 38.05 -19.63
N LYS A 537 54.79 37.89 -20.19
CA LYS A 537 54.97 37.49 -21.59
C LYS A 537 54.48 36.05 -21.83
N LEU A 538 54.84 35.12 -20.94
CA LEU A 538 54.34 33.72 -20.98
C LEU A 538 52.81 33.65 -20.92
N LEU A 539 52.17 34.48 -20.09
CA LEU A 539 50.71 34.57 -19.98
C LEU A 539 50.05 35.03 -21.29
N SER A 540 50.68 35.97 -22.01
CA SER A 540 50.17 36.49 -23.29
C SER A 540 50.33 35.53 -24.48
N GLU A 541 51.18 34.50 -24.36
CA GLU A 541 51.43 33.48 -25.39
C GLU A 541 50.53 32.23 -25.23
N LEU A 542 49.70 32.19 -24.18
CA LEU A 542 48.79 31.07 -23.92
C LEU A 542 47.52 31.14 -24.78
N GLU A 543 47.18 30.02 -25.41
CA GLU A 543 45.98 29.90 -26.27
C GLU A 543 44.83 29.12 -25.61
N ASP A 544 45.07 28.43 -24.49
CA ASP A 544 44.11 27.51 -23.84
C ASP A 544 44.05 27.70 -22.32
N ASN A 545 42.83 27.86 -21.79
CA ASN A 545 42.55 27.99 -20.35
C ASN A 545 43.02 26.75 -19.55
N ASN A 546 42.99 25.55 -20.14
CA ASN A 546 43.50 24.35 -19.47
C ASN A 546 45.02 24.37 -19.32
N LYS A 547 45.75 24.93 -20.29
CA LYS A 547 47.20 25.11 -20.20
C LYS A 547 47.56 26.15 -19.15
N LEU A 548 46.75 27.21 -19.02
CA LEU A 548 46.93 28.20 -17.95
C LEU A 548 46.72 27.58 -16.57
N ALA A 549 45.67 26.78 -16.38
CA ALA A 549 45.46 26.02 -15.15
C ALA A 549 46.63 25.06 -14.84
N ASP A 550 47.14 24.36 -15.85
CA ASP A 550 48.30 23.48 -15.70
C ASP A 550 49.58 24.24 -15.29
N TYR A 551 49.81 25.43 -15.85
CA TYR A 551 50.96 26.28 -15.50
C TYR A 551 50.85 26.85 -14.08
N LEU A 552 49.64 27.17 -13.63
CA LEU A 552 49.38 27.60 -12.26
C LEU A 552 49.57 26.44 -11.27
N ASN A 553 49.07 25.25 -11.60
CA ASN A 553 49.19 24.06 -10.74
C ASN A 553 50.62 23.52 -10.67
N LYS A 554 51.40 23.61 -11.76
CA LYS A 554 52.81 23.20 -11.81
C LYS A 554 53.78 24.25 -11.25
N GLY A 555 53.28 25.41 -10.80
CA GLY A 555 54.12 26.49 -10.28
C GLY A 555 54.99 27.19 -11.32
N VAL A 556 54.62 27.11 -12.61
CA VAL A 556 55.28 27.85 -13.70
C VAL A 556 54.92 29.34 -13.65
N LEU A 557 53.68 29.62 -13.27
CA LEU A 557 53.21 30.97 -12.93
C LEU A 557 53.14 31.10 -11.41
N THR A 558 53.86 32.09 -10.88
CA THR A 558 53.96 32.35 -9.44
C THR A 558 53.34 33.69 -9.09
N ALA A 559 53.00 33.83 -7.81
CA ALA A 559 52.44 35.04 -7.25
C ALA A 559 53.48 35.84 -6.47
N LYS A 560 53.23 37.15 -6.41
CA LYS A 560 53.85 38.03 -5.41
C LYS A 560 52.83 38.37 -4.33
N ARG A 561 53.22 38.26 -3.06
CA ARG A 561 52.39 38.70 -1.93
C ARG A 561 52.48 40.22 -1.79
N THR A 562 51.33 40.90 -1.78
CA THR A 562 51.26 42.36 -1.66
C THR A 562 51.84 42.82 -0.31
N GLY A 563 52.85 43.69 -0.34
CA GLY A 563 53.47 44.23 0.88
C GLY A 563 54.57 43.36 1.52
N SER A 564 54.97 42.26 0.90
CA SER A 564 56.12 41.43 1.30
C SER A 564 57.21 41.38 0.22
N GLU A 565 58.45 41.04 0.60
CA GLU A 565 59.51 40.66 -0.34
C GLU A 565 59.33 39.22 -0.86
N ASP A 566 58.40 38.45 -0.27
CA ASP A 566 58.07 37.10 -0.71
C ASP A 566 57.52 37.10 -2.14
N SER A 567 58.27 36.44 -3.02
CA SER A 567 58.02 36.28 -4.45
C SER A 567 58.29 34.82 -4.84
N GLY A 568 57.71 34.33 -5.93
CA GLY A 568 57.85 32.93 -6.34
C GLY A 568 56.84 31.97 -5.73
N ILE A 569 55.73 32.46 -5.15
CA ILE A 569 54.76 31.60 -4.45
C ILE A 569 53.87 30.88 -5.48
N SER A 570 53.86 29.55 -5.49
CA SER A 570 53.00 28.76 -6.36
C SER A 570 51.61 28.54 -5.75
N LEU A 571 50.62 28.13 -6.56
CA LEU A 571 49.30 27.73 -6.03
C LEU A 571 49.41 26.54 -5.07
N ASN A 572 50.34 25.61 -5.34
CA ASN A 572 50.53 24.43 -4.49
C ASN A 572 51.08 24.80 -3.10
N ASP A 573 51.94 25.82 -3.01
CA ASP A 573 52.42 26.36 -1.73
C ASP A 573 51.28 26.98 -0.89
N LEU A 574 50.23 27.46 -1.58
CA LEU A 574 49.02 27.97 -0.97
C LEU A 574 47.95 26.90 -0.72
N GLY A 575 48.19 25.65 -1.14
CA GLY A 575 47.23 24.55 -1.06
C GLY A 575 46.01 24.74 -1.96
N LEU A 576 46.19 25.40 -3.11
CA LEU A 576 45.16 25.74 -4.08
C LEU A 576 45.35 24.94 -5.37
N PHE A 577 44.24 24.67 -6.05
CA PHE A 577 44.22 24.02 -7.35
C PHE A 577 43.36 24.80 -8.34
N ALA A 578 43.89 25.00 -9.54
CA ALA A 578 43.21 25.67 -10.65
C ALA A 578 42.67 24.67 -11.67
N SER A 579 41.53 25.01 -12.28
CA SER A 579 40.95 24.30 -13.42
C SER A 579 40.39 25.29 -14.44
N GLY A 580 40.59 25.03 -15.73
CA GLY A 580 40.07 25.87 -16.82
C GLY A 580 38.63 25.51 -17.18
N PHE A 581 37.83 26.51 -17.54
CA PHE A 581 36.50 26.31 -18.13
C PHE A 581 36.26 27.32 -19.26
N ASP A 582 35.16 27.14 -20.00
CA ASP A 582 34.79 28.05 -21.08
C ASP A 582 34.41 29.42 -20.49
N GLY A 583 35.24 30.43 -20.74
CA GLY A 583 35.09 31.79 -20.20
C GLY A 583 35.88 32.13 -18.92
N GLY A 584 36.75 31.25 -18.42
CA GLY A 584 37.59 31.59 -17.27
C GLY A 584 38.39 30.46 -16.62
N ILE A 585 38.84 30.71 -15.39
CA ILE A 585 39.53 29.75 -14.52
C ILE A 585 38.87 29.69 -13.15
N LYS A 586 38.74 28.48 -12.61
CA LYS A 586 38.32 28.24 -11.23
C LYS A 586 39.53 27.90 -10.39
N ILE A 587 39.63 28.48 -9.20
CA ILE A 587 40.64 28.15 -8.20
C ILE A 587 39.91 27.66 -6.95
N VAL A 588 40.29 26.50 -6.44
CA VAL A 588 39.67 25.85 -5.27
C VAL A 588 40.74 25.61 -4.21
N GLY A 589 40.38 25.72 -2.94
CA GLY A 589 41.23 25.26 -1.84
C GLY A 589 40.54 25.31 -0.49
N ALA A 590 41.22 24.81 0.55
CA ALA A 590 40.60 24.65 1.87
C ALA A 590 40.33 25.97 2.63
N LYS A 591 40.96 27.07 2.19
CA LYS A 591 40.89 28.40 2.81
C LYS A 591 39.95 29.32 2.03
N ALA A 592 39.14 30.11 2.73
CA ALA A 592 38.18 31.02 2.10
C ALA A 592 38.85 32.21 1.39
N PHE A 593 38.36 32.51 0.18
CA PHE A 593 38.72 33.72 -0.56
C PHE A 593 37.91 34.91 -0.03
N THR A 594 38.58 36.05 0.22
CA THR A 594 37.94 37.28 0.69
C THR A 594 37.68 38.26 -0.44
N SER A 595 38.55 38.28 -1.45
CA SER A 595 38.40 39.07 -2.66
C SER A 595 39.13 38.41 -3.82
N GLY A 596 38.77 38.77 -5.05
CA GLY A 596 39.51 38.42 -6.24
C GLY A 596 39.19 39.36 -7.38
N GLU A 597 40.19 39.67 -8.19
CA GLU A 597 40.08 40.58 -9.32
C GLU A 597 40.84 40.01 -10.52
N VAL A 598 40.28 40.22 -11.71
CA VAL A 598 40.90 39.86 -12.99
C VAL A 598 41.11 41.14 -13.79
N THR A 599 42.34 41.34 -14.27
CA THR A 599 42.67 42.45 -15.16
C THR A 599 42.80 41.95 -16.59
N THR A 600 41.97 42.48 -17.48
CA THR A 600 42.01 42.21 -18.92
C THR A 600 42.41 43.45 -19.71
N ILE A 601 43.12 43.26 -20.82
CA ILE A 601 43.50 44.30 -21.77
C ILE A 601 42.78 44.02 -23.08
N SER A 602 42.03 45.01 -23.56
CA SER A 602 41.45 45.00 -24.91
C SER A 602 41.90 46.25 -25.65
N GLY A 603 42.75 46.06 -26.67
CA GLY A 603 43.41 47.19 -27.35
C GLY A 603 44.37 47.95 -26.42
N SER A 604 44.12 49.24 -26.20
CA SER A 604 44.95 50.12 -25.35
C SER A 604 44.37 50.38 -23.96
N SER A 605 43.26 49.74 -23.59
CA SER A 605 42.53 49.98 -22.32
C SER A 605 42.56 48.73 -21.42
N ALA A 606 42.97 48.91 -20.17
CA ALA A 606 42.90 47.89 -19.13
C ALA A 606 41.57 48.00 -18.37
N SER A 607 40.90 46.87 -18.15
CA SER A 607 39.67 46.75 -17.37
C SER A 607 39.88 45.72 -16.26
N THR A 608 39.57 46.09 -15.02
CA THR A 608 39.57 45.19 -13.88
C THR A 608 38.15 44.82 -13.52
N SER A 609 37.88 43.52 -13.43
CA SER A 609 36.59 42.96 -13.04
C SER A 609 36.73 42.13 -11.77
N ALA A 610 35.74 42.20 -10.88
CA ALA A 610 35.71 41.36 -9.69
C ALA A 610 35.44 39.89 -10.08
N ALA A 611 36.12 38.98 -9.42
CA ALA A 611 35.90 37.54 -9.51
C ALA A 611 34.63 37.14 -8.75
N THR A 612 34.00 36.02 -9.14
CA THR A 612 32.88 35.44 -8.39
C THR A 612 33.42 34.47 -7.35
N ILE A 613 33.09 34.70 -6.09
CA ILE A 613 33.51 33.84 -4.97
C ILE A 613 32.31 33.03 -4.49
N ASP A 614 32.43 31.72 -4.60
CA ASP A 614 31.56 30.77 -3.91
C ASP A 614 32.17 30.52 -2.53
N LEU A 615 31.41 30.83 -1.48
CA LEU A 615 31.89 30.72 -0.11
C LEU A 615 32.03 29.26 0.31
N LYS A 616 32.83 29.03 1.34
CA LYS A 616 32.93 27.72 1.98
C LYS A 616 31.60 27.40 2.65
N GLU A 617 31.02 26.25 2.34
CA GLU A 617 29.83 25.75 3.01
C GLU A 617 30.16 24.49 3.82
N ALA A 618 29.71 24.47 5.07
CA ALA A 618 29.82 23.28 5.89
C ALA A 618 28.82 22.21 5.42
N ALA A 619 29.17 20.93 5.60
CA ALA A 619 28.23 19.85 5.37
C ALA A 619 26.96 20.06 6.22
N SER A 620 25.79 19.78 5.66
CA SER A 620 24.53 19.79 6.41
C SER A 620 24.53 18.72 7.50
N GLY A 621 24.09 19.07 8.71
CA GLY A 621 23.91 18.14 9.81
C GLY A 621 22.58 17.40 9.71
N PHE A 622 22.57 16.20 9.12
CA PHE A 622 21.36 15.38 9.10
C PHE A 622 21.09 14.76 10.48
N ARG A 623 19.81 14.77 10.85
CA ARG A 623 19.30 14.15 12.06
C ARG A 623 18.15 13.25 11.67
N VAL A 624 18.15 12.01 12.14
CA VAL A 624 17.09 11.03 11.83
C VAL A 624 16.30 10.75 13.10
N PHE A 625 14.98 10.87 12.99
CA PHE A 625 14.06 10.68 14.09
C PHE A 625 12.99 9.65 13.76
N THR A 626 12.50 8.97 14.79
CA THR A 626 11.21 8.30 14.75
C THR A 626 10.08 9.29 14.98
N ARG A 627 8.85 8.94 14.57
CA ARG A 627 7.68 9.83 14.66
C ARG A 627 7.26 10.11 16.10
N GLU A 628 7.66 9.27 17.05
CA GLU A 628 7.45 9.48 18.48
C GLU A 628 8.51 10.38 19.14
N GLY A 629 9.50 10.86 18.38
CA GLY A 629 10.53 11.79 18.86
C GLY A 629 11.81 11.13 19.36
N ARG A 630 12.07 9.86 19.04
CA ARG A 630 13.38 9.24 19.32
C ARG A 630 14.37 9.62 18.24
N GLN A 631 15.51 10.20 18.63
CA GLN A 631 16.60 10.45 17.72
C GLN A 631 17.45 9.20 17.55
N ILE A 632 17.65 8.80 16.29
CA ILE A 632 18.39 7.59 15.89
C ILE A 632 19.79 7.95 15.39
N SER A 633 19.95 9.09 14.72
CA SER A 633 21.24 9.50 14.14
C SER A 633 21.39 11.03 14.14
N GLY A 634 22.64 11.49 14.07
CA GLY A 634 23.03 12.90 14.05
C GLY A 634 23.46 13.46 15.41
N LEU A 635 23.53 14.79 15.49
CA LEU A 635 23.84 15.53 16.72
C LEU A 635 22.57 15.73 17.56
N PRO A 636 22.63 15.61 18.90
CA PRO A 636 21.47 15.81 19.76
C PRO A 636 20.88 17.22 19.60
N LEU A 637 19.55 17.32 19.75
CA LEU A 637 18.81 18.58 19.87
C LEU A 637 18.93 19.18 21.27
N SER A 638 18.98 20.50 21.32
CA SER A 638 18.67 21.28 22.51
C SER A 638 17.17 21.28 22.82
N SER A 639 16.79 21.65 24.04
CA SER A 639 15.38 21.75 24.46
C SER A 639 14.56 22.73 23.60
N ASP A 640 15.17 23.85 23.19
CA ASP A 640 14.50 24.86 22.37
C ASP A 640 14.35 24.41 20.90
N GLU A 641 15.35 23.75 20.34
CA GLU A 641 15.23 23.11 19.01
C GLU A 641 14.18 21.99 19.03
N ALA A 642 14.14 21.18 20.09
CA ALA A 642 13.14 20.12 20.23
C ALA A 642 11.71 20.68 20.25
N ASN A 643 11.48 21.78 20.97
CA ASN A 643 10.18 22.44 21.02
C ASN A 643 9.73 23.04 19.68
N THR A 644 10.68 23.43 18.83
CA THR A 644 10.38 24.03 17.51
C THR A 644 10.29 22.98 16.40
N LEU A 645 11.06 21.89 16.50
CA LEU A 645 11.15 20.87 15.44
C LEU A 645 10.23 19.67 15.66
N ILE A 646 9.93 19.28 16.91
CA ILE A 646 9.04 18.15 17.19
C ILE A 646 7.58 18.63 17.20
N THR A 647 7.04 18.77 15.99
CA THR A 647 5.65 19.22 15.76
C THR A 647 4.95 18.29 14.76
N GLU A 648 3.61 18.29 14.78
CA GLU A 648 2.82 17.51 13.81
C GLU A 648 3.07 17.95 12.37
N GLU A 649 3.33 19.25 12.15
CA GLU A 649 3.67 19.82 10.84
C GLU A 649 4.96 19.21 10.26
N ASN A 650 5.93 18.92 11.13
CA ASN A 650 7.18 18.27 10.78
C ASN A 650 7.08 16.72 10.74
N GLY A 651 5.87 16.16 10.77
CA GLY A 651 5.62 14.72 10.62
C GLY A 651 5.65 13.90 11.92
N PHE A 652 5.83 14.54 13.08
CA PHE A 652 5.81 13.88 14.38
C PHE A 652 4.38 13.60 14.87
N ASN A 653 4.25 12.69 15.83
CA ASN A 653 2.98 12.42 16.50
C ASN A 653 2.63 13.54 17.49
N ARG A 654 1.34 13.74 17.77
CA ARG A 654 0.84 14.74 18.74
C ARG A 654 1.48 14.65 20.13
N ASN A 655 1.80 13.43 20.56
CA ASN A 655 2.39 13.15 21.86
C ASN A 655 3.88 12.79 21.74
N ALA A 656 4.53 13.18 20.64
CA ALA A 656 5.95 12.94 20.46
C ALA A 656 6.74 13.69 21.55
N SER A 657 7.76 13.01 22.08
CA SER A 657 8.62 13.56 23.12
C SER A 657 10.06 13.24 22.75
N TYR A 658 10.88 14.29 22.72
CA TYR A 658 12.29 14.19 22.35
C TYR A 658 13.05 13.28 23.32
N ARG A 659 13.77 12.30 22.77
CA ARG A 659 14.75 11.49 23.49
C ARG A 659 15.92 11.15 22.58
N ALA A 660 17.13 11.19 23.12
CA ALA A 660 18.38 10.87 22.42
C ALA A 660 19.05 9.57 22.90
N ASP A 661 18.29 8.72 23.59
CA ASP A 661 18.75 7.46 24.17
C ASP A 661 19.31 6.46 23.16
N TYR A 662 18.99 6.59 21.88
CA TYR A 662 19.46 5.69 20.82
C TYR A 662 20.67 6.20 20.03
N LEU A 663 21.20 7.40 20.31
CA LEU A 663 22.37 7.94 19.60
C LEU A 663 23.66 7.15 19.91
N ASN A 664 23.82 6.72 21.16
CA ASN A 664 25.04 6.08 21.69
C ASN A 664 24.73 4.75 22.39
N ALA A 665 24.03 3.84 21.71
CA ALA A 665 23.62 2.57 22.29
C ALA A 665 24.81 1.67 22.67
N ILE A 666 24.86 1.24 23.94
CA ILE A 666 25.86 0.29 24.45
C ILE A 666 25.63 -1.08 23.78
N GLY A 667 26.64 -1.61 23.08
CA GLY A 667 26.58 -2.94 22.45
C GLY A 667 26.23 -2.95 20.95
N GLY A 668 26.15 -1.78 20.29
CA GLY A 668 26.03 -1.69 18.82
C GLY A 668 24.65 -2.02 18.24
N VAL A 669 23.65 -2.24 19.09
CA VAL A 669 22.26 -2.49 18.69
C VAL A 669 21.47 -1.20 18.88
N GLY A 670 21.08 -0.57 17.77
CA GLY A 670 20.30 0.66 17.77
C GLY A 670 18.81 0.44 18.01
N TYR A 671 18.01 1.49 17.74
CA TYR A 671 16.55 1.44 17.86
C TYR A 671 15.95 0.22 17.13
N ARG A 672 15.23 -0.63 17.86
CA ARG A 672 14.59 -1.88 17.36
C ARG A 672 15.53 -2.83 16.60
N GLY A 673 16.81 -2.90 16.98
CA GLY A 673 17.75 -3.82 16.34
C GLY A 673 18.46 -3.25 15.11
N ALA A 674 18.20 -1.99 14.74
CA ALA A 674 18.84 -1.36 13.60
C ALA A 674 20.36 -1.21 13.82
N GLN A 675 21.14 -1.48 12.77
CA GLN A 675 22.56 -1.16 12.74
C GLN A 675 22.73 0.29 12.29
N ILE A 676 23.28 1.12 13.16
CA ILE A 676 23.47 2.56 12.91
C ILE A 676 24.96 2.84 12.90
N ASN A 677 25.46 3.39 11.78
CA ASN A 677 26.84 3.79 11.66
C ASN A 677 26.92 5.28 11.30
N ASN A 678 27.31 6.11 12.27
CA ASN A 678 27.44 7.55 12.08
C ASN A 678 28.91 7.92 11.94
N LEU A 679 29.29 8.42 10.76
CA LEU A 679 30.64 8.87 10.45
C LEU A 679 30.65 10.40 10.39
N ILE A 680 31.23 11.04 11.41
CA ILE A 680 31.36 12.49 11.51
C ILE A 680 32.84 12.85 11.53
N PRO A 681 33.32 13.78 10.67
CA PRO A 681 34.68 14.30 10.77
C PRO A 681 34.89 14.98 12.13
N GLY A 682 35.60 14.32 13.05
CA GLY A 682 35.81 14.76 14.44
C GLY A 682 35.25 13.83 15.51
N GLY A 683 34.45 12.81 15.14
CA GLY A 683 33.83 11.87 16.08
C GLY A 683 32.76 12.50 16.97
N TYR A 684 32.12 11.66 17.79
CA TYR A 684 31.36 12.17 18.94
C TYR A 684 32.37 12.66 19.97
N ALA A 685 32.23 13.89 20.45
CA ALA A 685 33.15 14.45 21.43
C ALA A 685 33.23 13.52 22.66
N ALA A 686 34.37 12.89 22.89
CA ALA A 686 34.64 12.20 24.13
C ALA A 686 34.83 13.29 25.20
N ILE A 687 33.89 13.37 26.14
CA ILE A 687 34.10 14.19 27.34
C ILE A 687 35.08 13.41 28.22
N GLU A 688 36.38 13.66 28.03
CA GLU A 688 37.37 13.36 29.07
C GLU A 688 37.11 14.32 30.23
N THR A 689 36.14 13.98 31.09
CA THR A 689 36.07 14.63 32.39
C THR A 689 37.38 14.35 33.11
N ALA A 690 37.85 15.33 33.89
CA ALA A 690 39.06 15.21 34.69
C ALA A 690 38.91 14.08 35.71
N ALA A 691 39.21 12.84 35.29
CA ALA A 691 39.25 11.64 36.11
C ALA A 691 40.20 11.77 37.32
N SER A 692 40.96 12.86 37.41
CA SER A 692 41.72 13.23 38.60
C SER A 692 40.88 13.71 39.80
N GLN A 693 39.55 13.92 39.68
CA GLN A 693 38.72 14.47 40.76
C GLN A 693 37.71 13.50 41.41
N LEU A 694 37.50 12.28 40.88
CA LEU A 694 36.60 11.28 41.49
C LEU A 694 37.21 10.55 42.70
N MET A 695 38.38 10.99 43.15
CA MET A 695 39.07 10.39 44.28
C MET A 695 38.54 11.01 45.57
N ALA A 696 38.40 10.19 46.62
CA ALA A 696 38.60 10.74 47.97
C ALA A 696 39.91 11.52 47.94
N ASN A 697 39.97 12.73 48.52
CA ASN A 697 41.12 13.66 48.47
C ASN A 697 42.52 13.07 48.84
N ASP A 698 42.61 11.77 49.07
CA ASP A 698 43.79 10.97 49.34
C ASP A 698 43.85 9.73 48.38
N PRO A 699 44.77 9.71 47.40
CA PRO A 699 44.92 8.59 46.46
C PRO A 699 45.30 7.27 47.15
N THR A 700 45.82 7.30 48.39
CA THR A 700 46.11 6.07 49.15
C THR A 700 44.87 5.22 49.48
N LYS A 701 43.67 5.76 49.24
CA LYS A 701 42.39 5.08 49.42
C LYS A 701 41.88 4.31 48.19
N LEU A 702 42.63 4.32 47.07
CA LEU A 702 42.31 3.51 45.88
C LEU A 702 42.52 2.00 46.11
N VAL A 703 43.36 1.64 47.09
CA VAL A 703 43.63 0.25 47.49
C VAL A 703 43.56 0.20 49.02
N THR A 704 42.56 -0.48 49.57
CA THR A 704 42.38 -0.59 51.03
C THR A 704 42.70 -2.00 51.53
N GLN A 705 43.19 -2.12 52.78
CA GLN A 705 43.40 -3.42 53.43
C GLN A 705 42.30 -3.64 54.47
N ASN A 706 41.23 -4.38 54.13
CA ASN A 706 40.21 -4.95 55.03
C ASN A 706 39.40 -3.97 55.95
N PRO A 707 38.12 -4.28 56.22
CA PRO A 707 36.98 -4.08 55.34
C PRO A 707 36.47 -2.63 55.45
N ALA A 708 36.55 -1.87 54.36
CA ALA A 708 35.65 -0.74 54.17
C ALA A 708 35.43 -0.58 52.67
N LEU A 709 34.17 -0.34 52.31
CA LEU A 709 33.71 0.07 50.99
C LEU A 709 34.68 1.06 50.32
N ASN A 710 34.64 1.14 48.99
CA ASN A 710 35.35 2.15 48.21
C ASN A 710 35.39 3.49 48.94
N GLY A 711 36.58 4.05 49.14
CA GLY A 711 36.76 5.26 49.95
C GLY A 711 36.09 6.52 49.38
N MET A 712 35.39 6.41 48.25
CA MET A 712 34.65 7.47 47.59
C MET A 712 33.65 8.12 48.56
N LEU A 713 33.77 9.44 48.72
CA LEU A 713 32.81 10.24 49.48
C LEU A 713 31.57 10.50 48.62
N ALA A 714 30.45 10.81 49.28
CA ALA A 714 29.29 11.31 48.55
C ALA A 714 29.63 12.65 47.88
N GLN A 715 29.31 12.80 46.60
CA GLN A 715 29.62 13.98 45.80
C GLN A 715 28.64 14.15 44.64
N THR A 716 28.56 15.36 44.09
CA THR A 716 27.72 15.67 42.93
C THR A 716 28.63 15.96 41.74
N LEU A 717 28.36 15.30 40.60
CA LEU A 717 29.02 15.57 39.33
C LEU A 717 28.15 16.51 38.49
N THR A 718 28.71 17.62 38.02
CA THR A 718 28.02 18.53 37.10
C THR A 718 28.57 18.31 35.69
N PHE A 719 27.69 18.01 34.75
CA PHE A 719 28.01 17.84 33.33
C PHE A 719 27.49 19.05 32.55
N GLU A 720 28.40 19.76 31.89
CA GLU A 720 28.09 20.92 31.05
C GLU A 720 28.71 20.75 29.66
N THR A 721 27.93 20.99 28.60
CA THR A 721 28.45 20.96 27.22
C THR A 721 29.07 22.31 26.85
N THR A 722 30.11 22.31 26.01
CA THR A 722 30.92 23.51 25.69
C THR A 722 30.15 24.62 24.98
N ASP A 723 29.02 24.26 24.38
CA ASP A 723 28.04 25.13 23.74
C ASP A 723 26.95 25.65 24.71
N GLY A 724 27.00 25.25 25.99
CA GLY A 724 26.03 25.61 27.03
C GLY A 724 24.66 24.96 26.86
N LEU A 725 24.52 23.96 25.98
CA LEU A 725 23.24 23.35 25.61
C LEU A 725 22.66 22.40 26.67
N MET A 726 23.49 21.88 27.58
CA MET A 726 23.10 20.97 28.66
C MET A 726 23.88 21.26 29.93
N THR A 727 23.17 21.33 31.07
CA THR A 727 23.75 21.34 32.42
C THR A 727 22.95 20.37 33.29
N GLN A 728 23.56 19.26 33.72
CA GLN A 728 22.89 18.26 34.55
C GLN A 728 23.77 17.82 35.71
N GLU A 729 23.17 17.67 36.89
CA GLU A 729 23.83 17.19 38.09
C GLU A 729 23.49 15.73 38.36
N VAL A 730 24.51 14.91 38.68
CA VAL A 730 24.38 13.50 39.06
C VAL A 730 24.90 13.34 40.48
N ALA A 731 24.04 12.90 41.40
CA ALA A 731 24.39 12.70 42.80
C ALA A 731 24.94 11.28 43.03
N LEU A 732 26.16 11.17 43.57
CA LEU A 732 26.81 9.91 43.92
C LEU A 732 26.82 9.70 45.43
N GLN A 733 26.50 8.48 45.86
CA GLN A 733 26.59 8.07 47.27
C GLN A 733 28.00 7.58 47.62
N SER A 734 28.36 7.58 48.90
CA SER A 734 29.67 7.05 49.34
C SER A 734 29.75 5.53 49.15
N GLY A 735 30.94 5.01 48.81
CA GLY A 735 31.18 3.56 48.78
C GLY A 735 30.72 2.82 47.51
N LEU A 736 30.34 3.53 46.46
CA LEU A 736 29.93 2.94 45.17
C LEU A 736 31.15 2.42 44.37
N SER A 737 30.96 1.37 43.57
CA SER A 737 31.92 0.91 42.56
C SER A 737 31.80 1.71 41.28
N MET A 738 32.81 1.66 40.42
CA MET A 738 32.76 2.38 39.14
C MET A 738 31.59 1.90 38.27
N LYS A 739 31.19 0.62 38.38
CA LYS A 739 29.96 0.08 37.78
C LYS A 739 28.72 0.86 38.21
N SER A 740 28.53 1.06 39.52
CA SER A 740 27.34 1.78 40.02
C SER A 740 27.40 3.28 39.78
N VAL A 741 28.60 3.87 39.71
CA VAL A 741 28.79 5.25 39.26
C VAL A 741 28.39 5.41 37.79
N ALA A 742 28.88 4.55 36.89
CA ALA A 742 28.46 4.58 35.48
C ALA A 742 26.96 4.31 35.32
N ALA A 743 26.38 3.41 36.13
CA ALA A 743 24.94 3.19 36.13
C ALA A 743 24.13 4.43 36.58
N ALA A 744 24.60 5.16 37.60
CA ALA A 744 23.97 6.40 38.04
C ALA A 744 24.06 7.50 36.97
N VAL A 745 25.23 7.65 36.34
CA VAL A 745 25.41 8.60 35.22
C VAL A 745 24.51 8.24 34.04
N ASN A 746 24.43 6.96 33.68
CA ASN A 746 23.55 6.49 32.59
C ASN A 746 22.06 6.68 32.93
N ALA A 747 21.65 6.53 34.18
CA ALA A 747 20.26 6.71 34.58
C ALA A 747 19.75 8.15 34.32
N ASP A 748 20.59 9.14 34.59
CA ASP A 748 20.21 10.56 34.46
C ASP A 748 20.55 11.15 33.09
N LEU A 749 21.64 10.68 32.46
CA LEU A 749 22.18 11.30 31.24
C LEU A 749 21.90 10.55 29.93
N ALA A 750 21.50 9.27 29.97
CA ALA A 750 21.26 8.50 28.74
C ALA A 750 20.16 9.10 27.87
N GLN A 751 19.15 9.74 28.46
CA GLN A 751 18.09 10.43 27.71
C GLN A 751 18.59 11.58 26.83
N TYR A 752 19.78 12.11 27.13
CA TYR A 752 20.46 13.17 26.38
C TYR A 752 21.54 12.61 25.44
N GLY A 753 21.65 11.29 25.31
CA GLY A 753 22.64 10.62 24.48
C GLY A 753 24.03 10.56 25.10
N ILE A 754 24.21 10.88 26.38
CA ILE A 754 25.49 10.71 27.08
C ILE A 754 25.48 9.35 27.77
N VAL A 755 26.52 8.56 27.52
CA VAL A 755 26.69 7.24 28.10
C VAL A 755 28.07 7.14 28.75
N ALA A 756 28.10 6.59 29.95
CA ALA A 756 29.29 6.25 30.70
C ALA A 756 29.51 4.74 30.69
N ASP A 757 30.75 4.33 30.47
CA ASP A 757 31.22 2.97 30.68
C ASP A 757 32.26 2.96 31.81
N ALA A 758 32.37 1.84 32.52
CA ALA A 758 33.24 1.69 33.67
C ALA A 758 34.12 0.46 33.54
N LYS A 759 35.42 0.66 33.78
CA LYS A 759 36.42 -0.40 33.79
C LYS A 759 37.32 -0.22 35.00
N THR A 760 37.56 -1.30 35.75
CA THR A 760 38.49 -1.28 36.88
C THR A 760 39.75 -2.02 36.48
N MET A 761 40.91 -1.41 36.69
CA MET A 761 42.19 -1.95 36.28
C MET A 761 43.20 -1.88 37.43
N ALA A 762 43.88 -2.98 37.70
CA ALA A 762 44.89 -3.07 38.73
C ALA A 762 46.12 -3.80 38.20
N SER A 763 47.31 -3.37 38.60
CA SER A 763 48.54 -4.12 38.33
C SER A 763 49.01 -4.86 39.58
N VAL A 764 49.36 -6.13 39.43
CA VAL A 764 50.07 -6.95 40.41
C VAL A 764 51.50 -7.17 39.92
N GLU A 765 52.49 -6.83 40.73
CA GLU A 765 53.92 -6.92 40.41
C GLU A 765 54.67 -7.64 41.53
N LEU A 766 55.84 -8.20 41.22
CA LEU A 766 56.76 -8.71 42.23
C LEU A 766 57.48 -7.54 42.92
N ALA A 767 57.55 -7.56 44.26
CA ALA A 767 58.23 -6.53 45.03
C ALA A 767 59.73 -6.46 44.70
N SER A 768 60.34 -5.28 44.85
CA SER A 768 61.79 -5.10 44.69
C SER A 768 62.57 -6.02 45.66
N GLY A 769 63.26 -7.03 45.11
CA GLY A 769 64.00 -8.03 45.89
C GLY A 769 63.35 -9.41 45.99
N ALA A 770 62.22 -9.65 45.31
CA ALA A 770 61.65 -10.99 45.17
C ALA A 770 62.60 -11.94 44.42
N ALA A 771 62.55 -13.24 44.76
CA ALA A 771 63.35 -14.26 44.07
C ALA A 771 62.96 -14.34 42.58
N ALA A 772 63.93 -14.60 41.70
CA ALA A 772 63.70 -14.72 40.25
C ALA A 772 62.82 -15.94 39.86
N SER A 773 62.59 -16.87 40.77
CA SER A 773 61.67 -17.99 40.61
C SER A 773 61.02 -18.35 41.93
N GLY A 774 59.73 -18.68 41.91
CA GLY A 774 58.97 -19.03 43.11
C GLY A 774 57.53 -19.41 42.79
N THR A 775 56.75 -19.75 43.82
CA THR A 775 55.30 -19.95 43.68
C THR A 775 54.56 -18.76 44.27
N VAL A 776 53.63 -18.22 43.50
CA VAL A 776 52.71 -17.15 43.91
C VAL A 776 51.30 -17.73 43.94
N SER A 777 50.54 -17.35 44.96
CA SER A 777 49.13 -17.65 45.05
C SER A 777 48.34 -16.50 45.67
N PHE A 778 47.12 -16.29 45.19
CA PHE A 778 46.13 -15.39 45.77
C PHE A 778 44.74 -15.83 45.31
N SER A 779 43.71 -15.34 45.98
CA SER A 779 42.32 -15.54 45.60
C SER A 779 41.72 -14.25 45.07
N LEU A 780 40.85 -14.34 44.06
CA LEU A 780 39.97 -13.26 43.64
C LEU A 780 38.58 -13.51 44.20
N VAL A 781 37.94 -12.47 44.74
CA VAL A 781 36.56 -12.54 45.23
C VAL A 781 35.61 -12.29 44.06
N THR A 782 34.63 -13.17 43.87
CA THR A 782 33.57 -12.99 42.87
C THR A 782 32.53 -11.98 43.36
N PRO A 783 31.67 -11.45 42.45
CA PRO A 783 30.56 -10.58 42.85
C PRO A 783 29.62 -11.20 43.90
N ASP A 784 29.48 -12.53 43.91
CA ASP A 784 28.69 -13.30 44.88
C ASP A 784 29.44 -13.58 46.20
N SER A 785 30.57 -12.91 46.44
CA SER A 785 31.43 -13.08 47.62
C SER A 785 32.08 -14.47 47.76
N ALA A 786 32.22 -15.23 46.68
CA ALA A 786 32.96 -16.50 46.67
C ALA A 786 34.45 -16.26 46.36
N GLU A 787 35.36 -16.98 47.01
CA GLU A 787 36.81 -16.84 46.77
C GLU A 787 37.32 -17.90 45.80
N ILE A 788 37.96 -17.47 44.70
CA ILE A 788 38.57 -18.36 43.72
C ILE A 788 40.09 -18.23 43.82
N GLY A 789 40.74 -19.28 44.31
CA GLY A 789 42.19 -19.35 44.46
C GLY A 789 42.92 -19.64 43.15
N PHE A 790 44.01 -18.91 42.92
CA PHE A 790 44.95 -19.07 41.83
C PHE A 790 46.34 -19.34 42.39
N SER A 791 47.09 -20.25 41.77
CA SER A 791 48.46 -20.56 42.16
C SER A 791 49.26 -20.92 40.92
N ALA A 792 50.45 -20.34 40.77
CA ALA A 792 51.36 -20.62 39.68
C ALA A 792 52.82 -20.49 40.12
N THR A 793 53.69 -21.30 39.52
CA THR A 793 55.14 -21.17 39.67
C THR A 793 55.70 -20.32 38.53
N TYR A 794 56.38 -19.23 38.86
CA TYR A 794 57.01 -18.33 37.90
C TYR A 794 58.52 -18.59 37.82
N GLN A 795 59.11 -18.33 36.65
CA GLN A 795 60.55 -18.43 36.40
C GLN A 795 61.03 -17.15 35.70
N SER A 796 62.25 -16.70 36.02
CA SER A 796 62.83 -15.46 35.48
C SER A 796 61.94 -14.22 35.67
N SER A 797 61.17 -14.16 36.77
CA SER A 797 60.19 -13.11 37.06
C SER A 797 59.01 -12.99 36.08
N ASP A 798 58.76 -14.00 35.24
CA ASP A 798 57.64 -14.02 34.28
C ASP A 798 56.33 -14.55 34.90
N LEU A 799 55.32 -13.68 34.99
CA LEU A 799 54.00 -13.98 35.56
C LEU A 799 52.99 -14.55 34.53
N SER A 800 53.39 -14.78 33.27
CA SER A 800 52.54 -15.37 32.21
C SER A 800 51.79 -16.66 32.60
N PRO A 801 52.37 -17.60 33.38
CA PRO A 801 51.64 -18.81 33.79
C PRO A 801 50.37 -18.53 34.60
N LEU A 802 50.34 -17.42 35.32
CA LEU A 802 49.20 -17.01 36.14
C LEU A 802 48.06 -16.42 35.30
N VAL A 803 48.38 -15.72 34.20
CA VAL A 803 47.41 -15.19 33.22
C VAL A 803 46.52 -16.31 32.69
N THR A 804 47.11 -17.45 32.34
CA THR A 804 46.38 -18.60 31.79
C THR A 804 45.36 -19.16 32.79
N GLN A 805 45.72 -19.23 34.08
CA GLN A 805 44.83 -19.74 35.13
C GLN A 805 43.68 -18.78 35.43
N ILE A 806 43.94 -17.46 35.42
CA ILE A 806 42.92 -16.44 35.66
C ILE A 806 41.92 -16.40 34.50
N ASN A 807 42.41 -16.34 33.26
CA ASN A 807 41.55 -16.23 32.08
C ASN A 807 40.68 -17.49 31.86
N GLN A 808 41.14 -18.68 32.26
CA GLN A 808 40.32 -19.91 32.24
C GLN A 808 39.09 -19.83 33.15
N ARG A 809 39.12 -18.98 34.18
CA ARG A 809 38.01 -18.77 35.12
C ARG A 809 37.38 -17.38 35.02
N GLN A 810 37.64 -16.65 33.92
CA GLN A 810 37.12 -15.31 33.69
C GLN A 810 35.58 -15.25 33.79
N ALA A 811 34.86 -16.25 33.29
CA ALA A 811 33.40 -16.30 33.38
C ALA A 811 32.87 -16.38 34.84
N GLN A 812 33.71 -16.80 35.80
CA GLN A 812 33.35 -16.91 37.21
C GLN A 812 33.79 -15.69 38.03
N THR A 813 34.96 -15.12 37.73
CA THR A 813 35.51 -13.95 38.44
C THR A 813 35.10 -12.61 37.82
N GLY A 814 34.77 -12.58 36.53
CA GLY A 814 34.63 -11.37 35.72
C GLY A 814 35.95 -10.66 35.41
N VAL A 815 37.07 -11.14 35.95
CA VAL A 815 38.39 -10.50 35.82
C VAL A 815 39.19 -11.20 34.73
N SER A 816 39.66 -10.45 33.73
CA SER A 816 40.69 -10.88 32.79
C SER A 816 42.07 -10.45 33.27
N ALA A 817 43.08 -11.21 32.90
CA ALA A 817 44.47 -10.93 33.18
C ALA A 817 45.28 -10.84 31.88
N GLU A 818 46.23 -9.91 31.85
CA GLU A 818 47.25 -9.79 30.82
C GLU A 818 48.60 -9.53 31.48
N VAL A 819 49.70 -9.79 30.78
CA VAL A 819 51.05 -9.49 31.30
C VAL A 819 51.69 -8.43 30.42
N SER A 820 52.51 -7.55 31.03
CA SER A 820 53.34 -6.60 30.29
C SER A 820 54.34 -7.30 29.37
N ALA A 821 54.84 -6.58 28.36
CA ALA A 821 55.75 -7.12 27.36
C ALA A 821 57.06 -7.70 27.94
N ASP A 822 57.46 -7.27 29.13
CA ASP A 822 58.63 -7.76 29.88
C ASP A 822 58.30 -8.91 30.86
N GLY A 823 57.03 -9.33 30.97
CA GLY A 823 56.61 -10.47 31.79
C GLY A 823 56.46 -10.18 33.30
N THR A 824 56.88 -8.99 33.76
CA THR A 824 57.07 -8.69 35.19
C THR A 824 55.81 -8.15 35.89
N ARG A 825 54.84 -7.64 35.11
CA ARG A 825 53.64 -6.98 35.61
C ARG A 825 52.39 -7.68 35.08
N LEU A 826 51.56 -8.16 36.00
CA LEU A 826 50.25 -8.70 35.70
C LEU A 826 49.22 -7.57 35.76
N ILE A 827 48.45 -7.38 34.70
CA ILE A 827 47.36 -6.41 34.60
C ILE A 827 46.05 -7.16 34.76
N LEU A 828 45.33 -6.90 35.83
CA LEU A 828 43.98 -7.40 36.09
C LEU A 828 42.98 -6.35 35.60
N THR A 829 42.02 -6.80 34.80
CA THR A 829 40.97 -5.98 34.22
C THR A 829 39.62 -6.55 34.59
N GLN A 830 38.77 -5.75 35.22
CA GLN A 830 37.36 -6.05 35.41
C GLN A 830 36.56 -5.19 34.43
N ALA A 831 36.02 -5.84 33.40
CA ALA A 831 35.40 -5.17 32.27
C ALA A 831 34.10 -4.45 32.63
N GLU A 832 33.41 -4.88 33.69
CA GLU A 832 32.16 -4.25 34.14
C GLU A 832 32.36 -3.11 35.15
N GLY A 833 33.60 -2.79 35.53
CA GLY A 833 33.88 -1.73 36.50
C GLY A 833 33.55 -2.08 37.95
N LEU A 834 33.38 -3.37 38.27
CA LEU A 834 33.32 -3.85 39.64
C LEU A 834 34.70 -3.75 40.31
N ASP A 835 34.71 -3.75 41.64
CA ASP A 835 35.96 -3.69 42.41
C ASP A 835 36.72 -5.03 42.28
N ILE A 836 38.05 -4.94 42.20
CA ILE A 836 38.93 -6.12 42.17
C ILE A 836 39.41 -6.36 43.61
N SER A 837 38.86 -7.37 44.28
CA SER A 837 39.29 -7.76 45.63
C SER A 837 40.23 -8.96 45.58
N ILE A 838 41.41 -8.82 46.18
CA ILE A 838 42.47 -9.85 46.20
C ILE A 838 42.69 -10.30 47.65
N THR A 839 42.37 -11.56 47.94
CA THR A 839 42.48 -12.16 49.27
C THR A 839 43.52 -13.29 49.30
N ASN A 840 43.90 -13.76 50.50
CA ASN A 840 44.72 -14.97 50.70
C ASN A 840 46.05 -15.00 49.91
N ALA A 841 46.71 -13.85 49.73
CA ALA A 841 47.99 -13.78 49.05
C ALA A 841 49.10 -14.50 49.84
N SER A 842 49.76 -15.46 49.21
CA SER A 842 50.92 -16.17 49.77
C SER A 842 51.96 -16.53 48.70
N GLY A 843 53.25 -16.49 49.07
CA GLY A 843 54.37 -16.67 48.14
C GLY A 843 55.37 -15.52 48.22
N SER A 844 56.14 -15.30 47.14
CA SER A 844 57.05 -14.14 46.98
C SER A 844 56.30 -12.82 47.22
N ALA A 845 56.98 -11.81 47.78
CA ALA A 845 56.37 -10.51 48.07
C ALA A 845 55.78 -9.88 46.79
N MET A 846 54.48 -9.60 46.80
CA MET A 846 53.76 -8.95 45.70
C MET A 846 53.35 -7.54 46.09
N VAL A 847 53.26 -6.66 45.11
CA VAL A 847 52.74 -5.30 45.27
C VAL A 847 51.63 -5.04 44.27
N VAL A 848 50.68 -4.18 44.63
CA VAL A 848 49.54 -3.80 43.80
C VAL A 848 49.50 -2.30 43.57
N ASN A 849 48.97 -1.91 42.41
CA ASN A 849 48.68 -0.52 42.07
C ASN A 849 47.38 -0.44 41.24
N SER A 850 46.66 0.66 41.33
CA SER A 850 45.50 0.94 40.46
C SER A 850 45.96 1.63 39.18
N LEU A 851 45.26 1.43 38.07
CA LEU A 851 45.65 1.94 36.75
C LEU A 851 44.63 2.89 36.16
N ASP A 852 45.12 3.90 35.42
CA ASP A 852 44.28 4.71 34.54
C ASP A 852 43.96 3.96 33.22
N HIS A 853 43.13 4.57 32.36
CA HIS A 853 42.77 4.00 31.06
C HIS A 853 43.99 3.79 30.13
N ASN A 854 45.07 4.54 30.36
CA ASN A 854 46.34 4.48 29.63
C ASN A 854 47.35 3.53 30.27
N TYR A 855 46.93 2.71 31.24
CA TYR A 855 47.76 1.73 31.97
C TYR A 855 48.85 2.33 32.87
N ASN A 856 48.79 3.64 33.15
CA ASN A 856 49.70 4.31 34.08
C ASN A 856 49.30 4.03 35.53
N LYS A 857 50.30 3.91 36.41
CA LYS A 857 50.09 3.76 37.86
C LYS A 857 49.44 5.02 38.42
N LEU A 858 48.32 4.85 39.13
CA LEU A 858 47.62 5.94 39.82
C LEU A 858 48.24 6.26 41.19
N LEU A 859 48.85 5.27 41.85
CA LEU A 859 49.57 5.46 43.12
C LEU A 859 51.05 5.71 42.86
N THR A 860 51.63 6.68 43.57
CA THR A 860 53.07 6.98 43.55
C THR A 860 53.93 5.93 44.25
N THR A 861 53.34 5.11 45.12
CA THR A 861 53.98 4.00 45.84
C THR A 861 53.13 2.74 45.72
N ASP A 862 53.75 1.61 45.39
CA ASP A 862 53.03 0.34 45.32
C ASP A 862 52.66 -0.19 46.71
N VAL A 863 51.48 -0.82 46.84
CA VAL A 863 50.95 -1.35 48.10
C VAL A 863 51.28 -2.82 48.23
N SER A 864 51.93 -3.24 49.31
CA SER A 864 52.27 -4.66 49.53
C SER A 864 51.03 -5.51 49.80
N LEU A 865 50.89 -6.62 49.07
CA LEU A 865 49.93 -7.70 49.37
C LEU A 865 50.50 -8.58 50.49
N ASN A 866 49.79 -8.66 51.62
CA ASN A 866 50.19 -9.47 52.77
C ASN A 866 49.02 -10.41 53.18
N GLN A 867 49.24 -11.36 54.10
CA GLN A 867 48.18 -12.30 54.50
C GLN A 867 46.93 -11.64 55.11
N ALA A 868 46.98 -10.34 55.46
CA ALA A 868 45.87 -9.59 56.05
C ALA A 868 45.16 -8.65 55.05
N THR A 869 45.63 -8.54 53.80
CA THR A 869 44.91 -7.84 52.73
C THR A 869 43.73 -8.70 52.28
N LYS A 870 42.52 -8.18 52.49
CA LYS A 870 41.29 -8.70 51.91
C LYS A 870 40.80 -7.75 50.83
#